data_AF-A0AAD3M1G6-F1
#
_entry.id   AF-A0AAD3M1G6-F1
#
_cell.length_a   1.000
_cell.length_b   1.000
_cell.length_c   1.000
_cell.angle_alpha   90.00
_cell.angle_beta   90.00
_cell.angle_gamma   90.00
#
_symmetry.space_group_name_H-M   'P 1'
#
loop_
_entity.id
_entity.type
_entity.pdbx_description
1 polymer ?
#
loop_
_entity_poly.entity_id
_entity_poly.type
_entity_poly.pdbx_seq_one_letter_code
_entity_poly.pdbx_strand_id
1 'polypeptide(L)'
;MAGDLVVGMVYNLLLPLLLLAASSFRYNGLSVVYFLFLLVLPLLPNPSLVTMKGNTGQFLRLIIYTSLIFLTLQCFMQIPFAYVPPHVSGYWEDFLYHVGIVRFSSVDAGNVARLLAPDVGLVFSSFFVLRLCKKLLRPVPQDVETSETESEGGSDTEDSSFDSSDETTVPVQTGPPQFVQKLIVFAAGLRLLLSAIMNTAGKVVVTLLLGLAGITLPSLTSGVYFGAFLGLVWWWVFSRSISLLLFSSMCVMMAIFSGGHLLALYLYQLPLSQQLVPPEDVYARLFGMTGVIRTNASDRHSLGLHPHDTVDGEECESPIESPDAPPSFSRVIYISGDKQELLSSTDEETYLPDEPMILMTSSSWQDLHRNDVGSLLGGAGYTNCVLPPQYEDKDSPSHETESEEEVEERSEEVPQSQTETLPPPSGPSGLVIFGRLVQKHSYVSALIIMMVWSITYNNWLTFALLVWSCIIWMMRDRRRYAMMSAPFLAIYGTVLVVLGFLSGLRLSRAELYPGLPPAVIVDFDLNSYHPAPCVHLGAKVFYTFSFWLMFRQQLKERQEEQSLKAESLDEVKVEPPEESQPSPLVAMLISGVKGTLVKYWILFCCSMFFVVSFSGKVVVYKILYIVLFLFCVVLYQIHYDMWRRILKTFWAVVVGYSMVVLIAIYMYQFRSVSGLFRQIMGMSEEGLRDLGLEQYQTVELFARILLPAAFLLACILQLHYFNADFLTLTDLDNVPVRQASSIKENIEKLQKRLVKEQMGNAKSQETLDSIGLQTSLDRGAEEKEETTEE
;
A
#
# COMPACT_ATOMS: atom_id res chain seq x y z
N MET A 1 33.94 -9.67 -1.91
CA MET A 1 32.50 -9.49 -2.20
C MET A 1 31.62 -10.61 -1.63
N ALA A 2 31.71 -11.85 -2.14
CA ALA A 2 30.78 -12.92 -1.75
C ALA A 2 30.88 -13.29 -0.25
N GLY A 3 32.11 -13.39 0.29
CA GLY A 3 32.33 -13.64 1.72
C GLY A 3 31.74 -12.54 2.62
N ASP A 4 31.92 -11.27 2.25
CA ASP A 4 31.41 -10.11 2.98
C ASP A 4 29.88 -10.08 3.01
N LEU A 5 29.24 -10.51 1.91
CA LEU A 5 27.78 -10.58 1.83
C LEU A 5 27.22 -11.74 2.67
N VAL A 6 27.84 -12.92 2.64
CA VAL A 6 27.49 -14.05 3.51
C VAL A 6 27.67 -13.69 4.98
N VAL A 7 28.78 -13.04 5.34
CA VAL A 7 29.04 -12.59 6.71
C VAL A 7 28.06 -11.50 7.15
N GLY A 8 27.68 -10.60 6.25
CA GLY A 8 26.58 -9.65 6.46
C GLY A 8 25.22 -10.33 6.68
N MET A 9 24.87 -11.39 5.95
CA MET A 9 23.64 -12.15 6.18
C MET A 9 23.66 -12.89 7.52
N VAL A 10 24.75 -13.58 7.82
CA VAL A 10 24.90 -14.36 9.07
C VAL A 10 24.81 -13.45 10.30
N TYR A 11 25.39 -12.25 10.25
CA TYR A 11 25.34 -11.31 11.37
C TYR A 11 24.03 -10.52 11.49
N ASN A 12 23.47 -10.02 10.37
CA ASN A 12 22.29 -9.14 10.42
C ASN A 12 20.94 -9.87 10.32
N LEU A 13 20.92 -11.18 10.00
CA LEU A 13 19.67 -11.96 9.89
C LEU A 13 19.70 -13.22 10.77
N LEU A 14 20.73 -14.07 10.66
CA LEU A 14 20.75 -15.32 11.42
C LEU A 14 20.95 -15.09 12.93
N LEU A 15 21.91 -14.24 13.32
CA LEU A 15 22.14 -13.92 14.74
C LEU A 15 20.94 -13.27 15.47
N PRO A 16 20.21 -12.26 14.92
CA PRO A 16 19.02 -11.75 15.58
C PRO A 16 17.89 -12.79 15.64
N LEU A 17 17.72 -13.65 14.62
CA LEU A 17 16.74 -14.75 14.69
C LEU A 17 17.09 -15.76 15.80
N LEU A 18 18.37 -16.08 16.00
CA LEU A 18 18.84 -16.96 17.08
C LEU A 18 18.62 -16.33 18.47
N LEU A 19 18.94 -15.04 18.64
CA LEU A 19 18.70 -14.32 19.90
C LEU A 19 17.20 -14.18 20.20
N LEU A 20 16.39 -13.86 19.19
CA LEU A 20 14.94 -13.81 19.30
C LEU A 20 14.37 -15.17 19.74
N ALA A 21 14.73 -16.26 19.06
CA ALA A 21 14.34 -17.61 19.45
C ALA A 21 14.75 -17.93 20.89
N ALA A 22 16.02 -17.67 21.26
CA ALA A 22 16.51 -17.90 22.62
C ALA A 22 15.76 -17.09 23.70
N SER A 23 15.20 -15.93 23.35
CA SER A 23 14.31 -15.14 24.21
C SER A 23 12.83 -15.59 24.18
N SER A 24 12.34 -16.19 23.09
CA SER A 24 10.94 -16.63 22.97
C SER A 24 10.70 -18.05 23.50
N PHE A 25 11.73 -18.89 23.58
CA PHE A 25 11.63 -20.26 24.11
C PHE A 25 11.53 -20.33 25.65
N ARG A 26 11.90 -19.26 26.37
CA ARG A 26 11.80 -19.18 27.83
C ARG A 26 11.61 -17.73 28.30
N TYR A 27 10.75 -17.51 29.28
CA TYR A 27 10.42 -16.18 29.83
C TYR A 27 10.88 -16.10 31.29
N ASN A 28 12.13 -15.66 31.49
CA ASN A 28 12.77 -15.55 32.81
C ASN A 28 13.84 -14.44 32.85
N GLY A 29 14.40 -14.14 34.02
CA GLY A 29 15.46 -13.12 34.15
C GLY A 29 16.67 -13.33 33.21
N LEU A 30 17.10 -14.58 33.01
CA LEU A 30 18.19 -14.91 32.08
C LEU A 30 17.86 -14.57 30.62
N SER A 31 16.62 -14.75 30.18
CA SER A 31 16.20 -14.49 28.80
C SER A 31 16.10 -13.00 28.46
N VAL A 32 15.82 -12.15 29.46
CA VAL A 32 15.89 -10.68 29.31
C VAL A 32 17.27 -10.23 28.83
N VAL A 33 18.35 -10.88 29.28
CA VAL A 33 19.73 -10.54 28.86
C VAL A 33 19.95 -10.84 27.37
N TYR A 34 19.37 -11.92 26.85
CA TYR A 34 19.38 -12.21 25.40
C TYR A 34 18.52 -11.25 24.60
N PHE A 35 17.38 -10.81 25.16
CA PHE A 35 16.56 -9.78 24.56
C PHE A 35 17.27 -8.40 24.52
N LEU A 36 18.03 -8.06 25.55
CA LEU A 36 18.89 -6.87 25.54
C LEU A 36 20.01 -6.97 24.48
N PHE A 37 20.62 -8.15 24.29
CA PHE A 37 21.56 -8.36 23.17
C PHE A 37 20.86 -8.22 21.81
N LEU A 38 19.62 -8.69 21.66
CA LEU A 38 18.82 -8.50 20.44
C LEU A 38 18.56 -7.01 20.15
N LEU A 39 18.25 -6.20 21.16
CA LEU A 39 18.04 -4.75 21.02
C LEU A 39 19.33 -3.97 20.73
N VAL A 40 20.47 -4.40 21.26
CA VAL A 40 21.78 -3.76 21.02
C VAL A 40 22.35 -4.10 19.64
N LEU A 41 22.07 -5.30 19.11
CA LEU A 41 22.69 -5.81 17.88
C LEU A 41 22.55 -4.87 16.65
N PRO A 42 21.39 -4.24 16.34
CA PRO A 42 21.26 -3.30 15.21
C PRO A 42 22.07 -2.01 15.35
N LEU A 43 22.53 -1.66 16.55
CA LEU A 43 23.37 -0.48 16.81
C LEU A 43 24.86 -0.74 16.53
N LEU A 44 25.26 -2.00 16.35
CA LEU A 44 26.65 -2.39 16.16
C LEU A 44 27.06 -2.36 14.69
N PRO A 45 28.28 -1.89 14.37
CA PRO A 45 28.77 -1.84 13.00
C PRO A 45 28.93 -3.24 12.40
N ASN A 46 28.66 -3.33 11.09
CA ASN A 46 28.78 -4.55 10.30
C ASN A 46 30.17 -5.22 10.48
N PRO A 47 30.23 -6.56 10.56
CA PRO A 47 31.50 -7.29 10.68
C PRO A 47 32.43 -7.05 9.49
N SER A 48 33.54 -6.38 9.77
CA SER A 48 34.71 -6.18 8.91
C SER A 48 35.96 -6.70 9.62
N LEU A 49 37.12 -6.79 8.94
CA LEU A 49 38.37 -7.24 9.56
C LEU A 49 38.76 -6.39 10.79
N VAL A 50 38.53 -5.08 10.73
CA VAL A 50 38.79 -4.14 11.84
C VAL A 50 37.74 -4.30 12.93
N THR A 51 36.46 -4.28 12.55
CA THR A 51 35.30 -4.40 13.44
C THR A 51 35.28 -5.73 14.23
N MET A 52 35.82 -6.81 13.65
CA MET A 52 35.98 -8.13 14.28
C MET A 52 37.18 -8.24 15.24
N LYS A 53 38.10 -7.26 15.23
CA LYS A 53 39.09 -7.07 16.31
C LYS A 53 38.52 -6.20 17.44
N GLY A 54 37.75 -5.18 17.09
CA GLY A 54 37.05 -4.28 18.02
C GLY A 54 35.69 -4.80 18.53
N ASN A 55 34.79 -3.86 18.82
CA ASN A 55 33.59 -4.05 19.66
C ASN A 55 32.67 -5.20 19.19
N THR A 56 32.37 -5.32 17.89
CA THR A 56 31.53 -6.42 17.36
C THR A 56 32.16 -7.79 17.61
N GLY A 57 33.50 -7.89 17.48
CA GLY A 57 34.27 -9.08 17.80
C GLY A 57 34.43 -9.37 19.31
N GLN A 58 34.08 -8.41 20.18
CA GLN A 58 33.93 -8.60 21.62
C GLN A 58 32.49 -9.00 21.98
N PHE A 59 31.48 -8.33 21.39
CA PHE A 59 30.05 -8.61 21.59
C PHE A 59 29.68 -10.06 21.25
N LEU A 60 30.17 -10.59 20.13
CA LEU A 60 30.00 -12.02 19.78
C LEU A 60 30.60 -12.97 20.82
N ARG A 61 31.67 -12.57 21.53
CA ARG A 61 32.23 -13.36 22.64
C ARG A 61 31.42 -13.16 23.92
N LEU A 62 30.90 -11.97 24.18
CA LEU A 62 30.05 -11.68 25.33
C LEU A 62 28.78 -12.55 25.31
N ILE A 63 28.15 -12.75 24.15
CA ILE A 63 27.02 -13.69 24.00
C ILE A 63 27.45 -15.13 24.39
N ILE A 64 28.57 -15.61 23.84
CA ILE A 64 29.10 -16.97 24.12
C ILE A 64 29.43 -17.14 25.61
N TYR A 65 30.12 -16.18 26.22
CA TYR A 65 30.47 -16.23 27.65
C TYR A 65 29.24 -16.14 28.54
N THR A 66 28.27 -15.28 28.22
CA THR A 66 27.01 -15.17 28.98
C THR A 66 26.23 -16.48 28.93
N SER A 67 26.12 -17.09 27.75
CA SER A 67 25.42 -18.37 27.58
C SER A 67 26.14 -19.54 28.28
N LEU A 68 27.48 -19.53 28.28
CA LEU A 68 28.28 -20.48 29.04
C LEU A 68 28.08 -20.30 30.56
N ILE A 69 28.06 -19.07 31.05
CA ILE A 69 27.84 -18.73 32.47
C ILE A 69 26.43 -19.15 32.91
N PHE A 70 25.40 -18.91 32.09
CA PHE A 70 24.03 -19.31 32.41
C PHE A 70 23.88 -20.84 32.46
N LEU A 71 24.47 -21.55 31.51
CA LEU A 71 24.48 -23.01 31.49
C LEU A 71 25.24 -23.61 32.69
N THR A 72 26.44 -23.10 33.02
CA THR A 72 27.20 -23.60 34.17
C THR A 72 26.55 -23.25 35.51
N LEU A 73 25.94 -22.07 35.64
CA LEU A 73 25.17 -21.68 36.81
C LEU A 73 23.96 -22.60 37.03
N GLN A 74 23.18 -22.87 35.97
CA GLN A 74 22.01 -23.75 36.05
C GLN A 74 22.38 -25.20 36.40
N CYS A 75 23.51 -25.70 35.89
CA CYS A 75 24.05 -27.01 36.25
C CYS A 75 24.59 -27.04 37.70
N PHE A 76 25.35 -26.03 38.12
CA PHE A 76 25.92 -25.95 39.47
C PHE A 76 24.84 -25.87 40.55
N MET A 77 23.77 -25.11 40.31
CA MET A 77 22.65 -24.96 41.24
C MET A 77 21.85 -26.26 41.49
N GLN A 78 21.98 -27.28 40.64
CA GLN A 78 21.41 -28.60 40.94
C GLN A 78 22.08 -29.28 42.14
N ILE A 79 23.33 -28.92 42.48
CA ILE A 79 24.03 -29.49 43.65
C ILE A 79 23.33 -29.03 44.96
N PRO A 80 23.12 -27.73 45.23
CA PRO A 80 22.24 -27.29 46.33
C PRO A 80 20.85 -27.93 46.32
N PHE A 81 20.19 -28.02 45.16
CA PHE A 81 18.85 -28.61 45.07
C PHE A 81 18.81 -30.13 45.36
N ALA A 82 19.92 -30.85 45.25
CA ALA A 82 19.99 -32.26 45.64
C ALA A 82 20.00 -32.46 47.17
N TYR A 83 20.51 -31.47 47.92
CA TYR A 83 20.63 -31.55 49.40
C TYR A 83 19.56 -30.76 50.15
N VAL A 84 18.97 -29.70 49.57
CA VAL A 84 17.98 -28.85 50.23
C VAL A 84 16.55 -29.23 49.81
N PRO A 85 15.70 -29.73 50.74
CA PRO A 85 14.32 -30.08 50.42
C PRO A 85 13.43 -28.83 50.30
N PRO A 86 12.43 -28.83 49.39
CA PRO A 86 11.72 -27.62 48.95
C PRO A 86 10.93 -26.89 50.05
N HIS A 87 10.59 -27.56 51.15
CA HIS A 87 9.86 -26.95 52.27
C HIS A 87 10.71 -25.98 53.11
N VAL A 88 12.05 -25.98 52.96
CA VAL A 88 12.96 -25.03 53.64
C VAL A 88 13.37 -23.88 52.72
N SER A 89 13.46 -24.13 51.41
CA SER A 89 13.98 -23.19 50.41
C SER A 89 12.93 -22.23 49.83
N GLY A 90 11.64 -22.41 50.10
CA GLY A 90 10.50 -21.78 49.41
C GLY A 90 10.71 -20.36 48.85
N TYR A 91 11.08 -19.37 49.67
CA TYR A 91 11.30 -17.99 49.21
C TYR A 91 12.47 -17.86 48.22
N TRP A 92 13.60 -18.51 48.51
CA TRP A 92 14.77 -18.50 47.62
C TRP A 92 14.50 -19.29 46.33
N GLU A 93 13.72 -20.37 46.41
CA GLU A 93 13.35 -21.18 45.26
C GLU A 93 12.36 -20.45 44.34
N ASP A 94 11.47 -19.63 44.89
CA ASP A 94 10.60 -18.74 44.13
C ASP A 94 11.37 -17.60 43.46
N PHE A 95 12.31 -16.96 44.16
CA PHE A 95 13.21 -15.96 43.57
C PHE A 95 14.07 -16.56 42.45
N LEU A 96 14.67 -17.73 42.68
CA LEU A 96 15.49 -18.43 41.68
C LEU A 96 14.66 -18.81 40.45
N TYR A 97 13.42 -19.28 40.62
CA TYR A 97 12.51 -19.55 39.50
C TYR A 97 12.28 -18.31 38.62
N HIS A 98 12.00 -17.14 39.22
CA HIS A 98 11.81 -15.89 38.48
C HIS A 98 13.10 -15.40 37.77
N VAL A 99 14.27 -15.60 38.38
CA VAL A 99 15.57 -15.40 37.71
C VAL A 99 15.73 -16.36 36.53
N GLY A 100 15.24 -17.59 36.65
CA GLY A 100 15.30 -18.63 35.62
C GLY A 100 16.04 -19.90 36.02
N ILE A 101 16.44 -20.00 37.29
CA ILE A 101 17.15 -21.14 37.87
C ILE A 101 16.12 -22.09 38.48
N VAL A 102 16.05 -23.32 37.95
CA VAL A 102 14.97 -24.28 38.30
C VAL A 102 15.54 -25.64 38.72
N ARG A 103 14.92 -26.25 39.72
CA ARG A 103 15.19 -27.62 40.19
C ARG A 103 14.68 -28.63 39.15
N PHE A 104 15.55 -29.47 38.60
CA PHE A 104 15.12 -30.43 37.56
C PHE A 104 14.24 -31.58 38.08
N SER A 105 14.32 -31.93 39.37
CA SER A 105 13.52 -33.04 39.95
C SER A 105 12.02 -32.75 40.12
N SER A 106 11.56 -31.55 39.75
CA SER A 106 10.14 -31.15 39.74
C SER A 106 9.64 -30.79 38.33
N VAL A 107 10.35 -31.18 37.27
CA VAL A 107 10.10 -30.71 35.89
C VAL A 107 10.28 -31.85 34.88
N ASP A 108 9.36 -32.01 33.94
CA ASP A 108 9.44 -33.03 32.89
C ASP A 108 10.64 -32.83 31.97
N ALA A 109 11.17 -33.93 31.40
CA ALA A 109 12.33 -33.89 30.52
C ALA A 109 12.17 -32.92 29.32
N GLY A 110 10.97 -32.80 28.74
CA GLY A 110 10.69 -31.83 27.67
C GLY A 110 10.74 -30.37 28.13
N ASN A 111 10.25 -30.09 29.34
CA ASN A 111 10.32 -28.77 29.96
C ASN A 111 11.78 -28.43 30.36
N VAL A 112 12.55 -29.40 30.88
CA VAL A 112 14.00 -29.26 31.13
C VAL A 112 14.76 -28.94 29.84
N ALA A 113 14.46 -29.66 28.75
CA ALA A 113 15.05 -29.40 27.43
C ALA A 113 14.73 -27.97 26.93
N ARG A 114 13.47 -27.51 27.07
CA ARG A 114 13.06 -26.14 26.71
C ARG A 114 13.86 -25.07 27.46
N LEU A 115 14.18 -25.29 28.74
CA LEU A 115 14.93 -24.33 29.55
C LEU A 115 16.42 -24.23 29.14
N LEU A 116 17.05 -25.34 28.74
CA LEU A 116 18.49 -25.41 28.43
C LEU A 116 18.83 -25.20 26.94
N ALA A 117 17.92 -25.56 26.02
CA ALA A 117 18.16 -25.43 24.58
C ALA A 117 18.57 -24.01 24.12
N PRO A 118 18.03 -22.90 24.69
CA PRO A 118 18.51 -21.55 24.38
C PRO A 118 20.00 -21.32 24.65
N ASP A 119 20.52 -21.77 25.80
CA ASP A 119 21.93 -21.54 26.17
C ASP A 119 22.86 -22.41 25.33
N VAL A 120 22.54 -23.70 25.19
CA VAL A 120 23.31 -24.64 24.37
C VAL A 120 23.32 -24.20 22.90
N GLY A 121 22.15 -23.83 22.38
CA GLY A 121 21.98 -23.31 21.02
C GLY A 121 22.77 -22.05 20.77
N LEU A 122 22.73 -21.07 21.68
CA LEU A 122 23.50 -19.82 21.54
C LEU A 122 25.01 -20.03 21.62
N VAL A 123 25.52 -20.91 22.50
CA VAL A 123 26.97 -21.22 22.57
C VAL A 123 27.46 -21.76 21.23
N PHE A 124 26.83 -22.82 20.71
CA PHE A 124 27.29 -23.45 19.46
C PHE A 124 27.08 -22.55 18.24
N SER A 125 25.91 -21.92 18.10
CA SER A 125 25.61 -21.06 16.95
C SER A 125 26.44 -19.78 16.94
N SER A 126 26.61 -19.09 18.09
CA SER A 126 27.43 -17.87 18.16
C SER A 126 28.92 -18.17 17.97
N PHE A 127 29.41 -19.32 18.44
CA PHE A 127 30.77 -19.77 18.15
C PHE A 127 30.95 -20.09 16.67
N PHE A 128 29.98 -20.76 16.03
CA PHE A 128 29.98 -21.01 14.58
C PHE A 128 29.98 -19.69 13.80
N VAL A 129 29.10 -18.73 14.13
CA VAL A 129 29.08 -17.38 13.56
C VAL A 129 30.45 -16.71 13.69
N LEU A 130 31.02 -16.65 14.89
CA LEU A 130 32.32 -16.02 15.14
C LEU A 130 33.46 -16.71 14.36
N ARG A 131 33.44 -18.05 14.25
CA ARG A 131 34.42 -18.82 13.46
C ARG A 131 34.25 -18.57 11.96
N LEU A 132 33.01 -18.56 11.46
CA LEU A 132 32.68 -18.32 10.06
C LEU A 132 33.07 -16.90 9.62
N CYS A 133 32.73 -15.88 10.42
CA CYS A 133 33.18 -14.50 10.20
C CYS A 133 34.71 -14.41 10.18
N LYS A 134 35.42 -15.03 11.13
CA LYS A 134 36.89 -15.05 11.15
C LYS A 134 37.53 -15.84 10.00
N LYS A 135 36.85 -16.84 9.44
CA LYS A 135 37.34 -17.62 8.28
C LYS A 135 37.13 -16.84 6.98
N LEU A 136 35.95 -16.24 6.78
CA LEU A 136 35.59 -15.53 5.55
C LEU A 136 36.19 -14.13 5.43
N LEU A 137 36.57 -13.48 6.54
CA LEU A 137 37.28 -12.18 6.53
C LEU A 137 38.81 -12.31 6.56
N ARG A 138 39.37 -13.53 6.70
CA ARG A 138 40.82 -13.69 6.67
C ARG A 138 41.33 -13.37 5.25
N PRO A 139 42.30 -12.47 5.07
CA PRO A 139 42.90 -12.25 3.75
C PRO A 139 43.56 -13.55 3.25
N VAL A 140 43.44 -13.80 1.95
CA VAL A 140 44.23 -14.84 1.27
C VAL A 140 45.70 -14.44 1.37
N PRO A 141 46.63 -15.36 1.70
CA PRO A 141 48.06 -15.07 1.57
C PRO A 141 48.37 -14.66 0.13
N GLN A 142 49.05 -13.54 -0.05
CA GLN A 142 49.82 -13.33 -1.27
C GLN A 142 51.17 -13.97 -1.02
N ASP A 143 51.47 -15.06 -1.72
CA ASP A 143 52.81 -15.60 -1.78
C ASP A 143 53.66 -14.60 -2.60
N VAL A 144 54.51 -13.85 -1.89
CA VAL A 144 55.40 -12.85 -2.48
C VAL A 144 56.75 -13.51 -2.74
N GLU A 145 56.95 -13.99 -3.97
CA GLU A 145 58.28 -14.31 -4.47
C GLU A 145 59.09 -13.02 -4.62
N THR A 146 59.96 -12.70 -3.64
CA THR A 146 61.06 -11.74 -3.83
C THR A 146 62.12 -11.83 -2.72
N SER A 147 63.12 -12.69 -2.91
CA SER A 147 64.44 -12.59 -2.26
C SER A 147 65.46 -13.45 -3.02
N GLU A 148 66.25 -12.83 -3.89
CA GLU A 148 67.40 -13.47 -4.54
C GLU A 148 68.62 -13.48 -3.59
N THR A 149 69.49 -14.49 -3.76
CA THR A 149 70.89 -14.61 -3.24
C THR A 149 71.09 -14.53 -1.70
N GLU A 150 72.11 -15.16 -1.08
CA GLU A 150 73.34 -15.81 -1.57
C GLU A 150 73.87 -16.87 -0.55
N SER A 151 75.01 -17.51 -0.87
CA SER A 151 75.93 -18.26 0.05
C SER A 151 75.62 -19.72 0.46
N GLU A 152 76.20 -20.66 -0.32
CA GLU A 152 76.96 -21.88 0.03
C GLU A 152 76.87 -22.59 1.41
N GLY A 153 76.92 -23.94 1.39
CA GLY A 153 77.83 -24.71 2.28
C GLY A 153 77.36 -26.05 2.88
N GLY A 154 77.87 -27.18 2.35
CA GLY A 154 77.89 -28.54 2.97
C GLY A 154 76.56 -29.33 2.91
N SER A 155 76.45 -30.53 2.35
CA SER A 155 77.21 -31.81 2.43
C SER A 155 76.70 -32.78 3.52
N ASP A 156 76.02 -33.84 3.05
CA ASP A 156 75.81 -35.16 3.68
C ASP A 156 75.00 -35.20 5.01
N THR A 157 74.24 -36.25 5.34
CA THR A 157 74.26 -37.65 4.85
C THR A 157 72.85 -38.23 4.71
N GLU A 158 72.72 -39.27 3.88
CA GLU A 158 71.56 -40.16 3.82
C GLU A 158 71.40 -40.99 5.11
N ASP A 159 70.16 -41.27 5.54
CA ASP A 159 69.52 -42.60 5.39
C ASP A 159 68.42 -42.85 6.44
N SER A 160 67.19 -43.12 5.97
CA SER A 160 66.28 -44.18 6.45
C SER A 160 64.89 -44.01 5.85
N SER A 161 64.65 -44.68 4.73
CA SER A 161 63.34 -44.70 4.07
C SER A 161 62.29 -45.48 4.86
N PHE A 162 61.04 -45.00 4.85
CA PHE A 162 59.91 -45.91 4.61
C PHE A 162 58.93 -45.29 3.61
N ASP A 163 58.38 -46.14 2.75
CA ASP A 163 57.60 -45.77 1.57
C ASP A 163 56.09 -45.73 1.84
N SER A 164 55.41 -44.77 1.20
CA SER A 164 53.98 -44.81 0.90
C SER A 164 53.62 -43.64 -0.02
N SER A 165 53.88 -43.79 -1.32
CA SER A 165 53.30 -42.91 -2.34
C SER A 165 51.76 -42.84 -2.26
N ASP A 166 51.20 -41.62 -2.30
CA ASP A 166 49.80 -41.39 -2.73
C ASP A 166 49.65 -39.96 -3.30
N GLU A 167 48.56 -39.71 -4.03
CA GLU A 167 48.47 -38.64 -5.02
C GLU A 167 48.34 -37.21 -4.49
N THR A 168 48.85 -36.27 -5.31
CA THR A 168 48.67 -34.82 -5.18
C THR A 168 47.21 -34.42 -5.43
N THR A 169 46.36 -34.62 -4.43
CA THR A 169 44.96 -34.17 -4.46
C THR A 169 44.85 -32.69 -4.10
N VAL A 170 44.79 -31.86 -5.15
CA VAL A 170 44.46 -30.43 -5.04
C VAL A 170 43.19 -30.26 -4.19
N PRO A 171 43.15 -29.33 -3.21
CA PRO A 171 41.96 -29.11 -2.39
C PRO A 171 40.84 -28.53 -3.23
N VAL A 172 39.99 -29.42 -3.77
CA VAL A 172 38.79 -29.06 -4.54
C VAL A 172 37.93 -28.11 -3.71
N GLN A 173 37.79 -26.86 -4.18
CA GLN A 173 36.84 -25.93 -3.60
C GLN A 173 35.42 -26.42 -3.89
N THR A 174 34.86 -27.18 -2.95
CA THR A 174 33.44 -27.54 -2.94
C THR A 174 32.61 -26.27 -2.73
N GLY A 175 32.20 -25.67 -3.84
CA GLY A 175 31.29 -24.52 -3.85
C GLY A 175 30.00 -24.86 -3.08
N PRO A 176 29.36 -23.85 -2.46
CA PRO A 176 28.13 -24.08 -1.70
C PRO A 176 27.05 -24.72 -2.60
N PRO A 177 26.24 -25.67 -2.08
CA PRO A 177 25.28 -26.40 -2.88
C PRO A 177 24.31 -25.44 -3.59
N GLN A 178 23.88 -25.79 -4.81
CA GLN A 178 23.18 -24.88 -5.73
C GLN A 178 21.97 -24.15 -5.11
N PHE A 179 21.25 -24.79 -4.19
CA PHE A 179 20.16 -24.16 -3.43
C PHE A 179 20.65 -23.00 -2.55
N VAL A 180 21.73 -23.19 -1.79
CA VAL A 180 22.36 -22.14 -0.96
C VAL A 180 22.91 -21.03 -1.84
N GLN A 181 23.49 -21.35 -2.99
CA GLN A 181 23.95 -20.33 -3.96
C GLN A 181 22.79 -19.48 -4.50
N LYS A 182 21.65 -20.09 -4.86
CA LYS A 182 20.42 -19.37 -5.25
C LYS A 182 19.88 -18.50 -4.10
N LEU A 183 19.87 -19.00 -2.86
CA LEU A 183 19.44 -18.26 -1.68
C LEU A 183 20.34 -17.05 -1.38
N ILE A 184 21.66 -17.17 -1.53
CA ILE A 184 22.62 -16.07 -1.39
C ILE A 184 22.38 -14.99 -2.45
N VAL A 185 22.16 -15.38 -3.72
CA VAL A 185 21.86 -14.43 -4.81
C VAL A 185 20.52 -13.71 -4.58
N PHE A 186 19.48 -14.44 -4.14
CA PHE A 186 18.19 -13.85 -3.80
C PHE A 186 18.31 -12.85 -2.62
N ALA A 187 19.00 -13.23 -1.54
CA ALA A 187 19.21 -12.36 -0.38
C ALA A 187 20.10 -11.15 -0.71
N ALA A 188 21.07 -11.29 -1.62
CA ALA A 188 21.85 -10.17 -2.15
C ALA A 188 20.96 -9.17 -2.91
N GLY A 189 20.11 -9.67 -3.82
CA GLY A 189 19.14 -8.87 -4.56
C GLY A 189 18.14 -8.17 -3.65
N LEU A 190 17.59 -8.89 -2.65
CA LEU A 190 16.68 -8.33 -1.65
C LEU A 190 17.36 -7.25 -0.80
N ARG A 191 18.60 -7.46 -0.34
CA ARG A 191 19.38 -6.45 0.39
C ARG A 191 19.64 -5.20 -0.46
N LEU A 192 19.97 -5.38 -1.74
CA LEU A 192 20.20 -4.26 -2.66
C LEU A 192 18.90 -3.47 -2.92
N LEU A 193 17.77 -4.17 -3.13
CA LEU A 193 16.45 -3.58 -3.29
C LEU A 193 16.02 -2.79 -2.06
N LEU A 194 16.15 -3.37 -0.87
CA LEU A 194 15.84 -2.69 0.40
C LEU A 194 16.74 -1.47 0.62
N SER A 195 18.03 -1.56 0.31
CA SER A 195 18.96 -0.42 0.37
C SER A 195 18.55 0.71 -0.59
N ALA A 196 18.23 0.38 -1.84
CA ALA A 196 17.75 1.35 -2.83
C ALA A 196 16.42 2.02 -2.42
N ILE A 197 15.47 1.23 -1.87
CA ILE A 197 14.21 1.74 -1.33
C ILE A 197 14.45 2.67 -0.13
N MET A 198 15.34 2.31 0.80
CA MET A 198 15.66 3.16 1.96
C MET A 198 16.36 4.46 1.55
N ASN A 199 17.29 4.40 0.61
CA ASN A 199 17.98 5.60 0.11
C ASN A 199 17.05 6.53 -0.68
N THR A 200 16.13 5.99 -1.47
CA THR A 200 15.23 6.77 -2.35
C THR A 200 13.96 7.24 -1.64
N ALA A 201 13.40 6.41 -0.76
CA ALA A 201 12.06 6.56 -0.18
C ALA A 201 12.01 6.35 1.34
N GLY A 202 13.15 6.20 2.03
CA GLY A 202 13.20 5.85 3.46
C GLY A 202 12.38 6.75 4.38
N LYS A 203 12.25 8.06 4.07
CA LYS A 203 11.36 8.97 4.81
C LYS A 203 9.89 8.54 4.76
N VAL A 204 9.43 8.05 3.60
CA VAL A 204 8.06 7.54 3.40
C VAL A 204 7.90 6.17 4.08
N VAL A 205 8.90 5.28 3.94
CA VAL A 205 8.88 3.95 4.58
C VAL A 205 8.81 4.05 6.10
N VAL A 206 9.65 4.89 6.73
CA VAL A 206 9.61 5.13 8.18
C VAL A 206 8.27 5.73 8.62
N THR A 207 7.72 6.68 7.86
CA THR A 207 6.40 7.27 8.17
C THR A 207 5.30 6.21 8.11
N LEU A 208 5.31 5.34 7.10
CA LEU A 208 4.35 4.23 6.96
C LEU A 208 4.49 3.22 8.10
N LEU A 209 5.71 2.85 8.49
CA LEU A 209 5.97 1.93 9.60
C LEU A 209 5.50 2.50 10.95
N LEU A 210 5.68 3.79 11.20
CA LEU A 210 5.10 4.47 12.38
C LEU A 210 3.57 4.44 12.35
N GLY A 211 2.95 4.66 11.19
CA GLY A 211 1.50 4.55 11.02
C GLY A 211 0.98 3.14 11.33
N LEU A 212 1.63 2.11 10.76
CA LEU A 212 1.30 0.70 11.01
C LEU A 212 1.48 0.33 12.49
N ALA A 213 2.62 0.68 13.11
CA ALA A 213 2.89 0.41 14.53
C ALA A 213 1.94 1.17 15.49
N GLY A 214 1.33 2.25 15.03
CA GLY A 214 0.27 2.95 15.75
C GLY A 214 -1.08 2.24 15.68
N ILE A 215 -1.49 1.74 14.50
CA ILE A 215 -2.83 1.18 14.30
C ILE A 215 -2.98 -0.31 14.62
N THR A 216 -1.88 -1.08 14.77
CA THR A 216 -1.94 -2.53 15.04
C THR A 216 -2.66 -2.87 16.34
N LEU A 217 -2.34 -2.16 17.42
CA LEU A 217 -2.98 -2.29 18.73
C LEU A 217 -3.10 -0.89 19.36
N PRO A 218 -4.26 -0.23 19.32
CA PRO A 218 -4.43 1.10 19.92
C PRO A 218 -4.24 1.05 21.44
N SER A 219 -3.25 1.80 21.94
CA SER A 219 -2.88 1.94 23.34
C SER A 219 -2.21 3.30 23.58
N LEU A 220 -2.01 3.68 24.84
CA LEU A 220 -1.28 4.92 25.15
C LEU A 220 0.18 4.89 24.66
N THR A 221 0.81 3.70 24.60
CA THR A 221 2.17 3.55 24.03
C THR A 221 2.17 3.60 22.50
N SER A 222 1.20 2.95 21.83
CA SER A 222 1.14 2.97 20.36
C SER A 222 0.72 4.33 19.81
N GLY A 223 0.00 5.12 20.62
CA GLY A 223 -0.34 6.52 20.37
C GLY A 223 0.86 7.42 20.12
N VAL A 224 2.07 7.05 20.59
CA VAL A 224 3.31 7.79 20.30
C VAL A 224 3.75 7.57 18.84
N TYR A 225 3.72 6.34 18.31
CA TYR A 225 3.99 6.10 16.88
C TYR A 225 2.89 6.73 16.01
N PHE A 226 1.62 6.61 16.43
CA PHE A 226 0.49 7.17 15.70
C PHE A 226 0.52 8.71 15.65
N GLY A 227 0.84 9.36 16.78
CA GLY A 227 1.03 10.81 16.85
C GLY A 227 2.23 11.30 16.02
N ALA A 228 3.35 10.57 16.06
CA ALA A 228 4.52 10.87 15.23
C ALA A 228 4.22 10.69 13.72
N PHE A 229 3.47 9.65 13.35
CA PHE A 229 2.94 9.46 11.98
C PHE A 229 2.08 10.64 11.55
N LEU A 230 1.07 11.03 12.34
CA LEU A 230 0.22 12.19 12.03
C LEU A 230 1.04 13.48 11.91
N GLY A 231 2.02 13.71 12.79
CA GLY A 231 2.91 14.88 12.73
C GLY A 231 3.73 14.95 11.44
N LEU A 232 4.34 13.83 11.03
CA LEU A 232 5.09 13.71 9.77
C LEU A 232 4.18 13.92 8.54
N VAL A 233 2.98 13.34 8.56
CA VAL A 233 1.98 13.54 7.51
C VAL A 233 1.53 14.99 7.41
N TRP A 234 1.21 15.65 8.52
CA TRP A 234 0.82 17.06 8.53
C TRP A 234 1.94 17.99 8.07
N TRP A 235 3.20 17.72 8.43
CA TRP A 235 4.35 18.47 7.91
C TRP A 235 4.49 18.34 6.38
N TRP A 236 4.27 17.13 5.85
CA TRP A 236 4.23 16.85 4.41
C TRP A 236 3.04 17.53 3.72
N VAL A 237 1.86 17.58 4.34
CA VAL A 237 0.67 18.31 3.84
C VAL A 237 0.98 19.80 3.70
N PHE A 238 1.60 20.43 4.70
CA PHE A 238 2.06 21.81 4.63
C PHE A 238 3.21 22.05 3.63
N SER A 239 3.67 21.01 2.91
CA SER A 239 4.74 21.03 1.92
C SER A 239 6.06 21.64 2.39
N ARG A 240 6.28 21.66 3.71
CA ARG A 240 7.54 22.10 4.32
C ARG A 240 8.59 21.00 4.19
N SER A 241 9.83 21.39 3.91
CA SER A 241 10.97 20.48 4.02
C SER A 241 11.17 20.07 5.48
N ILE A 242 11.58 18.82 5.72
CA ILE A 242 12.09 18.37 7.03
C ILE A 242 13.61 18.33 6.90
N SER A 243 14.32 19.11 7.72
CA SER A 243 15.78 19.10 7.76
C SER A 243 16.30 17.71 8.13
N LEU A 244 17.47 17.34 7.61
CA LEU A 244 18.02 16.00 7.85
C LEU A 244 18.26 15.74 9.34
N LEU A 245 18.70 16.78 10.08
CA LEU A 245 18.91 16.72 11.52
C LEU A 245 17.62 16.45 12.31
N LEU A 246 16.51 17.17 12.03
CA LEU A 246 15.23 16.95 12.70
C LEU A 246 14.67 15.55 12.41
N PHE A 247 14.76 15.10 11.15
CA PHE A 247 14.31 13.75 10.78
C PHE A 247 15.18 12.67 11.45
N SER A 248 16.50 12.83 11.46
CA SER A 248 17.44 11.90 12.11
C SER A 248 17.21 11.84 13.63
N SER A 249 17.05 13.00 14.29
CA SER A 249 16.74 13.08 15.72
C SER A 249 15.41 12.41 16.07
N MET A 250 14.37 12.60 15.23
CA MET A 250 13.09 11.88 15.38
C MET A 250 13.27 10.37 15.25
N CYS A 251 14.02 9.90 14.25
CA CYS A 251 14.30 8.47 14.09
C CYS A 251 15.05 7.87 15.29
N VAL A 252 16.05 8.58 15.85
CA VAL A 252 16.79 8.13 17.05
C VAL A 252 15.86 8.10 18.27
N MET A 253 15.07 9.14 18.49
CA MET A 253 14.10 9.19 19.59
C MET A 253 13.08 8.05 19.50
N MET A 254 12.52 7.80 18.31
CA MET A 254 11.55 6.73 18.08
C MET A 254 12.18 5.33 18.16
N ALA A 255 13.47 5.17 17.84
CA ALA A 255 14.20 3.92 18.01
C ALA A 255 14.51 3.62 19.49
N ILE A 256 14.87 4.63 20.28
CA ILE A 256 15.02 4.50 21.74
C ILE A 256 13.67 4.16 22.37
N PHE A 257 12.59 4.85 21.97
CA PHE A 257 11.24 4.57 22.43
C PHE A 257 10.78 3.16 22.05
N SER A 258 11.03 2.69 20.81
CA SER A 258 10.65 1.33 20.41
C SER A 258 11.47 0.25 21.11
N GLY A 259 12.77 0.45 21.34
CA GLY A 259 13.58 -0.45 22.15
C GLY A 259 13.08 -0.56 23.59
N GLY A 260 12.77 0.58 24.23
CA GLY A 260 12.17 0.61 25.57
C GLY A 260 10.77 -0.01 25.63
N HIS A 261 9.92 0.23 24.62
CA HIS A 261 8.58 -0.32 24.54
C HIS A 261 8.60 -1.85 24.33
N LEU A 262 9.46 -2.34 23.43
CA LEU A 262 9.66 -3.78 23.22
C LEU A 262 10.22 -4.46 24.49
N LEU A 263 11.16 -3.82 25.19
CA LEU A 263 11.65 -4.31 26.47
C LEU A 263 10.54 -4.36 27.54
N ALA A 264 9.69 -3.34 27.64
CA ALA A 264 8.55 -3.32 28.56
C ALA A 264 7.54 -4.44 28.25
N LEU A 265 7.17 -4.63 26.98
CA LEU A 265 6.28 -5.71 26.54
C LEU A 265 6.87 -7.10 26.81
N TYR A 266 8.19 -7.27 26.65
CA TYR A 266 8.90 -8.52 26.96
C TYR A 266 8.96 -8.78 28.47
N LEU A 267 9.31 -7.76 29.27
CA LEU A 267 9.28 -7.82 30.74
C LEU A 267 7.88 -8.14 31.26
N TYR A 268 6.82 -7.69 30.59
CA TYR A 268 5.43 -8.02 30.95
C TYR A 268 5.03 -9.48 30.68
N GLN A 269 5.79 -10.23 29.86
CA GLN A 269 5.59 -11.67 29.72
C GLN A 269 6.22 -12.49 30.85
N LEU A 270 6.96 -11.85 31.79
CA LEU A 270 7.51 -12.52 32.96
C LEU A 270 6.40 -12.78 34.01
N PRO A 271 6.40 -13.94 34.69
CA PRO A 271 5.38 -14.26 35.71
C PRO A 271 5.25 -13.19 36.81
N LEU A 272 6.38 -12.61 37.24
CA LEU A 272 6.43 -11.58 38.27
C LEU A 272 5.67 -10.30 37.89
N SER A 273 5.72 -9.92 36.61
CA SER A 273 5.08 -8.71 36.10
C SER A 273 3.56 -8.87 36.04
N GLN A 274 3.09 -10.03 35.58
CA GLN A 274 1.66 -10.38 35.53
C GLN A 274 1.04 -10.55 36.92
N GLN A 275 1.83 -10.95 37.92
CA GLN A 275 1.41 -11.00 39.33
C GLN A 275 1.31 -9.59 39.96
N LEU A 276 2.18 -8.66 39.58
CA LEU A 276 2.18 -7.29 40.09
C LEU A 276 1.10 -6.42 39.43
N VAL A 277 0.88 -6.62 38.12
CA VAL A 277 -0.15 -5.93 37.32
C VAL A 277 -0.87 -6.98 36.45
N PRO A 278 -2.08 -7.42 36.84
CA PRO A 278 -2.86 -8.39 36.07
C PRO A 278 -3.32 -7.84 34.70
N PRO A 279 -3.53 -8.70 33.69
CA PRO A 279 -3.94 -8.26 32.34
C PRO A 279 -5.32 -7.57 32.28
N GLU A 280 -6.21 -7.83 33.25
CA GLU A 280 -7.51 -7.16 33.36
C GLU A 280 -7.43 -5.72 33.87
N ASP A 281 -6.29 -5.33 34.46
CA ASP A 281 -6.11 -4.02 35.07
C ASP A 281 -6.19 -2.89 34.03
N VAL A 282 -6.79 -1.77 34.43
CA VAL A 282 -6.95 -0.57 33.62
C VAL A 282 -5.59 -0.09 33.12
N TYR A 283 -4.54 -0.18 33.93
CA TYR A 283 -3.18 0.20 33.52
C TYR A 283 -2.61 -0.74 32.45
N ALA A 284 -2.76 -2.06 32.60
CA ALA A 284 -2.33 -3.02 31.58
C ALA A 284 -3.04 -2.77 30.24
N ARG A 285 -4.37 -2.66 30.28
CA ARG A 285 -5.21 -2.39 29.10
C ARG A 285 -4.92 -1.03 28.44
N LEU A 286 -4.70 0.02 29.23
CA LEU A 286 -4.37 1.37 28.74
C LEU A 286 -3.01 1.44 28.04
N PHE A 287 -1.96 0.86 28.63
CA PHE A 287 -0.62 0.85 28.05
C PHE A 287 -0.44 -0.25 26.97
N GLY A 288 -1.45 -1.10 26.72
CA GLY A 288 -1.40 -2.14 25.70
C GLY A 288 -0.54 -3.35 26.10
N MET A 289 -0.37 -3.56 27.41
CA MET A 289 0.41 -4.65 27.99
C MET A 289 -0.40 -5.96 27.92
N THR A 290 -0.39 -6.56 26.73
CA THR A 290 -1.09 -7.84 26.48
C THR A 290 -0.22 -9.00 26.99
N GLY A 291 -0.75 -9.77 27.95
CA GLY A 291 -0.14 -11.03 28.37
C GLY A 291 -0.49 -12.12 27.36
N VAL A 292 0.50 -12.54 26.55
CA VAL A 292 0.31 -13.61 25.55
C VAL A 292 0.51 -14.97 26.20
N ILE A 293 1.58 -15.10 27.00
CA ILE A 293 1.87 -16.28 27.80
C ILE A 293 1.07 -16.20 29.11
N ARG A 294 0.29 -17.24 29.40
CA ARG A 294 -0.42 -17.42 30.67
C ARG A 294 0.45 -18.24 31.61
N THR A 295 0.93 -17.62 32.69
CA THR A 295 1.70 -18.31 33.73
C THR A 295 0.77 -18.71 34.87
N ASN A 296 0.61 -20.01 35.13
CA ASN A 296 -0.31 -20.50 36.16
C ASN A 296 0.43 -20.78 37.49
N ALA A 297 -0.09 -20.28 38.60
CA ALA A 297 0.49 -20.49 39.93
C ALA A 297 0.47 -21.97 40.38
N SER A 298 -0.51 -22.76 39.92
CA SER A 298 -0.64 -24.18 40.25
C SER A 298 0.14 -25.12 39.35
N ASP A 299 0.54 -24.67 38.15
CA ASP A 299 1.38 -25.42 37.21
C ASP A 299 2.43 -24.48 36.62
N ARG A 300 3.55 -24.42 37.35
CA ARG A 300 4.64 -23.46 37.19
C ARG A 300 5.53 -23.74 35.97
N HIS A 301 5.32 -24.87 35.29
CA HIS A 301 6.24 -25.38 34.27
C HIS A 301 5.60 -25.59 32.89
N SER A 302 4.28 -25.73 32.78
CA SER A 302 3.59 -25.61 31.50
C SER A 302 3.56 -24.15 31.01
N LEU A 303 3.55 -23.97 29.68
CA LEU A 303 3.31 -22.67 29.06
C LEU A 303 1.88 -22.68 28.52
N GLY A 304 0.97 -21.95 29.18
CA GLY A 304 -0.32 -21.64 28.61
C GLY A 304 -0.22 -20.44 27.66
N LEU A 305 -1.12 -20.37 26.68
CA LEU A 305 -1.52 -19.09 26.09
C LEU A 305 -2.67 -18.51 26.93
N HIS A 306 -2.79 -17.19 26.98
CA HIS A 306 -4.06 -16.60 27.37
C HIS A 306 -5.11 -16.96 26.30
N PRO A 307 -6.35 -17.35 26.69
CA PRO A 307 -7.43 -17.43 25.72
C PRO A 307 -7.59 -16.04 25.07
N HIS A 308 -7.65 -15.98 23.75
CA HIS A 308 -7.97 -14.73 23.08
C HIS A 308 -9.38 -14.29 23.49
N ASP A 309 -9.56 -13.00 23.79
CA ASP A 309 -10.77 -12.41 24.37
C ASP A 309 -12.00 -12.46 23.44
N THR A 310 -12.57 -13.64 23.23
CA THR A 310 -13.94 -13.85 22.76
C THR A 310 -14.90 -13.68 23.94
N VAL A 311 -14.94 -12.47 24.50
CA VAL A 311 -15.79 -12.12 25.64
C VAL A 311 -17.27 -12.24 25.25
N ASP A 312 -17.92 -13.20 25.89
CA ASP A 312 -19.32 -13.20 26.29
C ASP A 312 -20.33 -12.67 25.26
N GLY A 313 -20.59 -13.50 24.25
CA GLY A 313 -21.96 -13.56 23.72
C GLY A 313 -22.81 -14.30 24.74
N GLU A 314 -23.80 -13.63 25.34
CA GLU A 314 -24.76 -14.27 26.24
C GLU A 314 -25.47 -15.43 25.53
N GLU A 315 -25.43 -16.64 26.12
CA GLU A 315 -26.19 -17.80 25.64
C GLU A 315 -27.69 -17.61 25.95
N CYS A 316 -28.35 -16.72 25.20
CA CYS A 316 -29.81 -16.68 25.16
C CYS A 316 -30.33 -17.92 24.42
N GLU A 317 -30.62 -18.98 25.18
CA GLU A 317 -31.37 -20.14 24.69
C GLU A 317 -32.65 -19.71 23.98
N SER A 318 -32.76 -20.01 22.69
CA SER A 318 -34.04 -20.16 21.99
C SER A 318 -33.91 -21.16 20.84
N PRO A 319 -34.90 -22.04 20.61
CA PRO A 319 -34.66 -23.26 19.85
C PRO A 319 -35.07 -23.18 18.36
N ILE A 320 -34.28 -23.85 17.52
CA ILE A 320 -34.63 -24.42 16.19
C ILE A 320 -35.08 -23.41 15.11
N GLU A 321 -34.22 -23.17 14.11
CA GLU A 321 -34.67 -23.21 12.70
C GLU A 321 -33.53 -23.59 11.71
N SER A 322 -33.89 -23.70 10.43
CA SER A 322 -33.27 -24.52 9.38
C SER A 322 -31.86 -24.12 8.86
N PRO A 323 -31.08 -25.08 8.31
CA PRO A 323 -29.78 -24.81 7.69
C PRO A 323 -29.86 -24.59 6.17
N ASP A 324 -29.84 -23.35 5.68
CA ASP A 324 -29.60 -23.06 4.26
C ASP A 324 -29.08 -21.62 4.00
N ALA A 325 -27.77 -21.41 4.16
CA ALA A 325 -27.07 -20.19 3.70
C ALA A 325 -25.56 -20.42 3.52
N PRO A 326 -24.94 -19.99 2.40
CA PRO A 326 -23.50 -20.14 2.20
C PRO A 326 -22.70 -19.14 3.06
N PRO A 327 -21.54 -19.55 3.64
CA PRO A 327 -20.73 -18.65 4.45
C PRO A 327 -20.10 -17.53 3.60
N SER A 328 -20.18 -16.30 4.09
CA SER A 328 -19.63 -15.13 3.38
C SER A 328 -18.10 -15.18 3.23
N PHE A 329 -17.59 -14.54 2.16
CA PHE A 329 -16.17 -14.55 1.76
C PHE A 329 -15.17 -14.14 2.86
N SER A 330 -15.57 -13.32 3.84
CA SER A 330 -14.74 -12.93 4.98
C SER A 330 -14.35 -14.11 5.87
N ARG A 331 -15.19 -15.16 5.96
CA ARG A 331 -14.90 -16.37 6.74
C ARG A 331 -13.86 -17.28 6.05
N VAL A 332 -13.82 -17.26 4.71
CA VAL A 332 -12.88 -18.05 3.91
C VAL A 332 -11.43 -17.58 4.10
N ILE A 333 -11.21 -16.27 4.10
CA ILE A 333 -9.86 -15.68 4.25
C ILE A 333 -9.26 -15.99 5.63
N TYR A 334 -10.07 -15.97 6.69
CA TYR A 334 -9.59 -16.28 8.05
C TYR A 334 -9.38 -17.78 8.30
N ILE A 335 -10.28 -18.65 7.81
CA ILE A 335 -10.17 -20.11 8.05
C ILE A 335 -9.07 -20.75 7.19
N SER A 336 -8.70 -20.16 6.05
CA SER A 336 -7.65 -20.70 5.18
C SER A 336 -6.22 -20.52 5.72
N GLY A 337 -6.01 -19.74 6.79
CA GLY A 337 -4.68 -19.57 7.41
C GLY A 337 -4.35 -20.62 8.47
N ASP A 338 -5.38 -21.21 9.10
CA ASP A 338 -5.27 -21.87 10.41
C ASP A 338 -5.46 -23.41 10.34
N LYS A 339 -5.50 -23.97 9.13
CA LYS A 339 -5.75 -25.41 8.89
C LYS A 339 -4.62 -26.16 8.18
N GLN A 340 -3.47 -25.51 7.93
CA GLN A 340 -2.37 -26.10 7.17
C GLN A 340 -1.40 -26.94 8.03
N GLU A 341 -1.40 -26.79 9.36
CA GLU A 341 -0.43 -27.45 10.28
C GLU A 341 -1.03 -28.45 11.28
N LEU A 342 -2.33 -28.74 11.22
CA LEU A 342 -3.04 -29.52 12.27
C LEU A 342 -3.54 -30.91 11.87
N LEU A 343 -3.07 -31.48 10.75
CA LEU A 343 -3.36 -32.86 10.32
C LEU A 343 -2.14 -33.54 9.69
N SER A 344 -1.17 -33.96 10.51
CA SER A 344 -0.03 -34.77 10.05
C SER A 344 0.53 -35.73 11.12
N SER A 345 -0.31 -36.64 11.61
CA SER A 345 0.13 -37.82 12.39
C SER A 345 -0.96 -38.91 12.43
N THR A 346 -0.59 -40.14 12.04
CA THR A 346 -1.10 -41.46 12.51
C THR A 346 -2.63 -41.75 12.42
N ASP A 347 -3.14 -42.87 11.89
CA ASP A 347 -2.51 -44.10 11.33
C ASP A 347 -3.47 -44.84 10.36
N GLU A 348 -3.09 -46.05 9.93
CA GLU A 348 -3.76 -47.04 9.04
C GLU A 348 -5.25 -47.34 9.43
N GLU A 349 -6.17 -47.76 8.55
CA GLU A 349 -6.11 -48.94 7.66
C GLU A 349 -7.08 -48.93 6.45
N THR A 350 -6.69 -49.68 5.40
CA THR A 350 -7.48 -50.63 4.58
C THR A 350 -8.98 -50.37 4.27
N TYR A 351 -9.31 -49.97 3.02
CA TYR A 351 -10.10 -50.80 2.06
C TYR A 351 -10.28 -50.12 0.66
N LEU A 352 -10.09 -50.92 -0.40
CA LEU A 352 -10.41 -50.69 -1.84
C LEU A 352 -10.96 -52.03 -2.41
N PRO A 353 -11.43 -52.16 -3.68
CA PRO A 353 -11.51 -51.20 -4.80
C PRO A 353 -12.99 -50.90 -5.16
N ASP A 354 -13.46 -50.52 -6.37
CA ASP A 354 -12.97 -50.30 -7.76
C ASP A 354 -13.88 -49.20 -8.41
N GLU A 355 -13.90 -48.80 -9.70
CA GLU A 355 -13.30 -49.26 -10.98
C GLU A 355 -12.83 -48.01 -11.81
N PRO A 356 -12.48 -48.00 -13.12
CA PRO A 356 -11.18 -47.45 -13.49
C PRO A 356 -11.14 -46.34 -14.59
N MET A 357 -9.92 -45.83 -14.80
CA MET A 357 -9.39 -45.19 -16.03
C MET A 357 -10.07 -43.93 -16.60
N ILE A 358 -9.30 -42.83 -16.62
CA ILE A 358 -8.52 -42.44 -17.82
C ILE A 358 -7.16 -41.90 -17.36
N LEU A 359 -6.10 -42.13 -18.13
CA LEU A 359 -4.71 -41.81 -17.78
C LEU A 359 -3.99 -41.18 -18.96
N MET A 360 -3.32 -40.03 -18.74
CA MET A 360 -1.96 -39.82 -19.26
C MET A 360 -1.17 -38.68 -18.59
N THR A 361 -0.15 -39.10 -17.85
CA THR A 361 1.21 -38.54 -17.76
C THR A 361 1.82 -38.25 -19.15
N SER A 362 2.94 -37.53 -19.33
CA SER A 362 3.78 -36.63 -18.51
C SER A 362 4.82 -35.94 -19.44
N SER A 363 6.08 -35.75 -19.01
CA SER A 363 7.23 -35.14 -19.72
C SER A 363 7.11 -33.63 -19.99
N SER A 364 8.05 -32.76 -19.62
CA SER A 364 9.53 -32.75 -19.71
C SER A 364 10.05 -32.32 -21.09
N TRP A 365 10.77 -31.20 -21.09
CA TRP A 365 11.64 -30.76 -22.18
C TRP A 365 12.94 -30.20 -21.60
N GLN A 366 14.01 -30.96 -21.77
CA GLN A 366 15.39 -30.46 -21.79
C GLN A 366 15.99 -30.81 -23.15
N ASP A 367 17.03 -30.08 -23.51
CA ASP A 367 17.97 -30.32 -24.61
C ASP A 367 17.42 -30.41 -26.05
N LEU A 368 17.74 -29.38 -26.85
CA LEU A 368 18.68 -29.65 -27.94
C LEU A 368 19.55 -28.46 -28.36
N HIS A 369 20.83 -28.79 -28.58
CA HIS A 369 21.89 -28.08 -29.29
C HIS A 369 22.61 -26.84 -28.70
N ARG A 370 23.92 -26.84 -28.96
CA ARG A 370 24.97 -25.99 -28.38
C ARG A 370 25.94 -25.52 -29.49
N ASN A 371 26.85 -24.58 -29.14
CA ASN A 371 27.80 -23.84 -29.99
C ASN A 371 27.11 -22.74 -30.84
N ASP A 372 27.72 -21.58 -31.10
CA ASP A 372 29.17 -21.29 -31.10
C ASP A 372 29.60 -19.93 -30.46
N VAL A 373 30.92 -19.77 -30.31
CA VAL A 373 31.76 -18.59 -29.98
C VAL A 373 31.13 -17.19 -30.16
N GLY A 374 31.39 -16.15 -29.35
CA GLY A 374 32.36 -15.97 -28.25
C GLY A 374 33.33 -14.78 -28.49
N SER A 375 33.12 -13.63 -27.87
CA SER A 375 34.05 -12.48 -27.93
C SER A 375 33.79 -11.47 -26.79
N LEU A 376 34.72 -10.51 -26.62
CA LEU A 376 34.67 -9.38 -25.68
C LEU A 376 34.65 -9.71 -24.18
N LEU A 377 35.60 -10.54 -23.75
CA LEU A 377 36.20 -10.40 -22.42
C LEU A 377 37.54 -9.67 -22.60
N GLY A 378 37.58 -8.38 -22.25
CA GLY A 378 38.75 -7.50 -22.36
C GLY A 378 38.92 -6.68 -21.10
N GLY A 379 40.04 -6.87 -20.39
CA GLY A 379 40.25 -6.30 -19.07
C GLY A 379 40.93 -4.92 -19.11
N ALA A 380 40.51 -4.04 -18.20
CA ALA A 380 41.31 -2.91 -17.74
C ALA A 380 41.05 -2.73 -16.25
N GLY A 381 42.06 -2.98 -15.42
CA GLY A 381 42.03 -2.71 -13.99
C GLY A 381 43.21 -1.83 -13.62
N TYR A 382 42.94 -0.71 -12.96
CA TYR A 382 43.91 -0.02 -12.12
C TYR A 382 43.20 0.57 -10.90
N THR A 383 43.89 0.51 -9.77
CA THR A 383 43.45 1.03 -8.48
C THR A 383 43.85 2.48 -8.30
N ASN A 384 43.09 3.22 -7.49
CA ASN A 384 43.68 4.15 -6.53
C ASN A 384 42.72 4.42 -5.36
N CYS A 385 43.30 4.68 -4.19
CA CYS A 385 42.59 4.85 -2.92
C CYS A 385 42.80 6.26 -2.38
N VAL A 386 41.82 6.80 -1.65
CA VAL A 386 42.00 7.97 -0.77
C VAL A 386 41.34 7.67 0.58
N LEU A 387 42.07 7.88 1.67
CA LEU A 387 41.57 7.80 3.04
C LEU A 387 41.06 9.19 3.50
N PRO A 388 40.17 9.26 4.51
CA PRO A 388 39.80 10.53 5.13
C PRO A 388 40.96 11.10 5.98
N PRO A 389 41.06 12.43 6.13
CA PRO A 389 42.12 13.06 6.90
C PRO A 389 41.95 12.88 8.42
N GLN A 390 43.07 12.92 9.14
CA GLN A 390 43.18 12.85 10.60
C GLN A 390 43.65 14.22 11.13
N TYR A 391 43.07 14.68 12.24
CA TYR A 391 43.48 15.89 12.95
C TYR A 391 44.55 15.56 14.01
N GLU A 392 45.48 16.50 14.24
CA GLU A 392 46.24 16.65 15.48
C GLU A 392 46.21 18.12 15.94
N ASP A 393 46.24 18.33 17.25
CA ASP A 393 46.21 19.65 17.89
C ASP A 393 47.54 20.40 17.81
N LYS A 394 47.50 21.74 17.81
CA LYS A 394 48.11 22.52 18.91
C LYS A 394 47.85 24.04 18.93
N ASP A 395 47.65 24.50 20.16
CA ASP A 395 48.03 25.79 20.76
C ASP A 395 47.39 27.12 20.26
N SER A 396 47.22 28.03 21.21
CA SER A 396 46.54 29.35 21.16
C SER A 396 47.58 30.47 21.47
N PRO A 397 47.29 31.81 21.53
CA PRO A 397 45.98 32.47 21.66
C PRO A 397 45.75 33.88 21.02
N SER A 398 44.54 34.43 21.25
CA SER A 398 44.20 35.83 21.64
C SER A 398 43.52 36.83 20.66
N HIS A 399 42.62 37.63 21.26
CA HIS A 399 41.97 38.92 20.87
C HIS A 399 40.95 39.08 19.71
N GLU A 400 39.70 39.36 20.11
CA GLU A 400 38.78 40.48 19.76
C GLU A 400 38.47 40.95 18.31
N THR A 401 37.17 41.30 18.09
CA THR A 401 36.61 42.28 17.11
C THR A 401 36.79 42.02 15.59
N GLU A 402 36.00 42.54 14.64
CA GLU A 402 34.57 43.00 14.55
C GLU A 402 34.15 42.99 13.05
N SER A 403 32.86 43.23 12.74
CA SER A 403 32.27 43.83 11.50
C SER A 403 32.74 43.51 10.05
N GLU A 404 31.74 43.44 9.13
CA GLU A 404 31.75 43.87 7.71
C GLU A 404 32.64 43.07 6.69
N GLU A 405 32.08 42.52 5.61
CA GLU A 405 31.67 43.11 4.30
C GLU A 405 32.83 43.49 3.34
N GLU A 406 33.02 42.68 2.29
CA GLU A 406 33.34 43.07 0.89
C GLU A 406 33.16 41.78 0.02
N VAL A 407 32.32 41.77 -1.02
CA VAL A 407 32.58 42.17 -2.42
C VAL A 407 33.70 41.34 -3.09
N GLU A 408 33.32 40.47 -4.02
CA GLU A 408 34.25 39.78 -4.94
C GLU A 408 33.87 40.10 -6.38
N GLU A 409 34.84 40.58 -7.18
CA GLU A 409 34.59 41.13 -8.51
C GLU A 409 34.74 40.09 -9.65
N ARG A 410 34.08 40.37 -10.77
CA ARG A 410 34.00 39.48 -11.94
C ARG A 410 35.30 39.45 -12.74
N SER A 411 35.60 38.30 -13.32
CA SER A 411 36.46 38.19 -14.51
C SER A 411 35.87 37.18 -15.49
N GLU A 412 36.04 37.42 -16.78
CA GLU A 412 35.37 36.69 -17.86
C GLU A 412 36.37 35.90 -18.71
N GLU A 413 35.97 34.71 -19.16
CA GLU A 413 36.55 34.09 -20.36
C GLU A 413 35.44 33.62 -21.31
N VAL A 414 35.73 33.67 -22.61
CA VAL A 414 34.77 33.54 -23.73
C VAL A 414 35.21 32.35 -24.61
N PRO A 415 34.27 31.55 -25.17
CA PRO A 415 34.50 30.11 -25.28
C PRO A 415 35.13 29.63 -26.59
N GLN A 416 35.61 28.38 -26.57
CA GLN A 416 35.79 27.57 -27.78
C GLN A 416 34.91 26.31 -27.73
N SER A 417 34.41 25.91 -28.90
CA SER A 417 33.41 24.86 -29.06
C SER A 417 34.00 23.46 -29.13
N GLN A 418 33.39 22.50 -28.42
CA GLN A 418 33.44 21.08 -28.80
C GLN A 418 32.03 20.49 -28.84
N THR A 419 31.79 19.63 -29.84
CA THR A 419 30.47 19.07 -30.12
C THR A 419 30.26 17.79 -29.33
N GLU A 420 29.73 17.91 -28.10
CA GLU A 420 29.17 16.75 -27.40
C GLU A 420 27.67 16.61 -27.70
N THR A 421 27.30 15.45 -28.25
CA THR A 421 25.90 15.09 -28.50
C THR A 421 25.23 14.76 -27.17
N LEU A 422 24.59 15.77 -26.56
CA LEU A 422 23.71 15.58 -25.40
C LEU A 422 22.71 14.43 -25.67
N PRO A 423 22.54 13.47 -24.74
CA PRO A 423 21.43 12.54 -24.82
C PRO A 423 20.12 13.34 -24.73
N PRO A 424 19.07 12.95 -25.48
CA PRO A 424 17.81 13.68 -25.47
C PRO A 424 17.22 13.72 -24.05
N PRO A 425 16.60 14.84 -23.63
CA PRO A 425 16.05 14.97 -22.29
C PRO A 425 15.02 13.86 -22.06
N SER A 426 15.28 13.02 -21.05
CA SER A 426 14.41 11.91 -20.69
C SER A 426 13.11 12.47 -20.10
N GLY A 427 12.09 12.58 -20.97
CA GLY A 427 10.79 13.17 -20.64
C GLY A 427 10.19 12.55 -19.37
N PRO A 428 9.43 13.33 -18.58
CA PRO A 428 8.98 12.92 -17.25
C PRO A 428 8.27 11.57 -17.31
N SER A 429 8.82 10.59 -16.58
CA SER A 429 8.34 9.19 -16.60
C SER A 429 6.83 9.12 -16.42
N GLY A 430 6.16 8.18 -17.09
CA GLY A 430 4.70 8.10 -17.14
C GLY A 430 4.01 8.07 -15.76
N LEU A 431 4.71 7.60 -14.73
CA LEU A 431 4.27 7.67 -13.33
C LEU A 431 4.09 9.12 -12.82
N VAL A 432 4.97 10.04 -13.23
CA VAL A 432 4.92 11.47 -12.88
C VAL A 432 3.77 12.17 -13.61
N ILE A 433 3.53 11.82 -14.87
CA ILE A 433 2.41 12.36 -15.66
C ILE A 433 1.08 11.85 -15.09
N PHE A 434 0.98 10.55 -14.79
CA PHE A 434 -0.17 9.96 -14.09
C PHE A 434 -0.37 10.58 -12.71
N GLY A 435 0.69 10.77 -11.92
CA GLY A 435 0.66 11.44 -10.62
C GLY A 435 0.16 12.89 -10.72
N ARG A 436 0.60 13.65 -11.73
CA ARG A 436 0.11 15.01 -12.02
C ARG A 436 -1.39 15.00 -12.39
N LEU A 437 -1.87 13.99 -13.13
CA LEU A 437 -3.29 13.86 -13.49
C LEU A 437 -4.16 13.43 -12.29
N VAL A 438 -3.70 12.47 -11.49
CA VAL A 438 -4.33 12.08 -10.22
C VAL A 438 -4.40 13.27 -9.26
N GLN A 439 -3.36 14.10 -9.21
CA GLN A 439 -3.38 15.36 -8.48
C GLN A 439 -4.41 16.32 -9.09
N LYS A 440 -4.36 16.64 -10.39
CA LYS A 440 -5.31 17.56 -11.08
C LYS A 440 -6.79 17.20 -10.82
N HIS A 441 -7.10 15.91 -10.57
CA HIS A 441 -8.44 15.41 -10.23
C HIS A 441 -8.65 14.94 -8.77
N SER A 442 -7.74 15.17 -7.82
CA SER A 442 -7.83 14.58 -6.47
C SER A 442 -9.04 15.05 -5.67
N TYR A 443 -9.58 16.23 -5.97
CA TYR A 443 -10.84 16.70 -5.38
C TYR A 443 -12.03 15.77 -5.72
N VAL A 444 -11.99 15.09 -6.87
CA VAL A 444 -13.05 14.15 -7.29
C VAL A 444 -12.99 12.88 -6.46
N SER A 445 -11.80 12.30 -6.29
CA SER A 445 -11.62 11.11 -5.45
C SER A 445 -11.88 11.43 -3.98
N ALA A 446 -11.49 12.60 -3.48
CA ALA A 446 -11.82 13.05 -2.12
C ALA A 446 -13.34 13.17 -1.90
N LEU A 447 -14.11 13.74 -2.84
CA LEU A 447 -15.59 13.82 -2.74
C LEU A 447 -16.24 12.43 -2.75
N ILE A 448 -15.75 11.50 -3.58
CA ILE A 448 -16.24 10.11 -3.63
C ILE A 448 -15.88 9.36 -2.34
N ILE A 449 -14.64 9.47 -1.86
CA ILE A 449 -14.18 8.85 -0.61
C ILE A 449 -14.95 9.41 0.59
N MET A 450 -15.29 10.69 0.58
CA MET A 450 -16.14 11.32 1.60
C MET A 450 -17.54 10.68 1.66
N MET A 451 -18.14 10.33 0.51
CA MET A 451 -19.40 9.57 0.45
C MET A 451 -19.18 8.13 0.92
N VAL A 452 -18.16 7.43 0.42
CA VAL A 452 -17.88 6.02 0.78
C VAL A 452 -17.64 5.86 2.28
N TRP A 453 -16.83 6.72 2.90
CA TRP A 453 -16.58 6.71 4.36
C TRP A 453 -17.91 6.75 5.13
N SER A 454 -18.81 7.68 4.78
CA SER A 454 -20.10 7.81 5.46
C SER A 454 -21.01 6.58 5.37
N ILE A 455 -20.88 5.78 4.30
CA ILE A 455 -21.67 4.57 4.08
C ILE A 455 -21.03 3.37 4.78
N THR A 456 -19.69 3.28 4.79
CA THR A 456 -18.94 2.24 5.52
C THR A 456 -19.04 2.39 7.04
N TYR A 457 -19.10 3.63 7.54
CA TYR A 457 -19.21 3.96 8.95
C TYR A 457 -20.43 4.85 9.19
N ASN A 458 -21.58 4.24 9.51
CA ASN A 458 -22.82 4.97 9.80
C ASN A 458 -22.78 5.64 11.18
N ASN A 459 -22.64 6.96 11.23
CA ASN A 459 -22.75 7.77 12.46
C ASN A 459 -22.98 9.26 12.13
N TRP A 460 -23.31 10.08 13.13
CA TRP A 460 -23.57 11.51 12.91
C TRP A 460 -22.36 12.30 12.40
N LEU A 461 -21.13 11.92 12.78
CA LEU A 461 -19.92 12.61 12.37
C LEU A 461 -19.61 12.39 10.89
N THR A 462 -19.93 11.22 10.35
CA THR A 462 -19.77 10.89 8.93
C THR A 462 -21.02 11.23 8.11
N PHE A 463 -22.20 11.33 8.72
CA PHE A 463 -23.39 11.94 8.08
C PHE A 463 -23.11 13.38 7.64
N ALA A 464 -22.41 14.16 8.47
CA ALA A 464 -21.97 15.51 8.11
C ALA A 464 -21.07 15.51 6.84
N LEU A 465 -20.20 14.51 6.70
CA LEU A 465 -19.40 14.30 5.49
C LEU A 465 -20.25 13.96 4.26
N LEU A 466 -21.27 13.10 4.41
CA LEU A 466 -22.20 12.77 3.32
C LEU A 466 -22.92 14.01 2.79
N VAL A 467 -23.55 14.77 3.70
CA VAL A 467 -24.30 15.99 3.39
C VAL A 467 -23.38 17.03 2.74
N TRP A 468 -22.18 17.23 3.28
CA TRP A 468 -21.20 18.19 2.73
C TRP A 468 -20.70 17.78 1.32
N SER A 469 -20.48 16.49 1.08
CA SER A 469 -20.14 15.99 -0.28
C SER A 469 -21.27 16.24 -1.27
N CYS A 470 -22.51 15.92 -0.88
CA CYS A 470 -23.70 16.16 -1.69
C CYS A 470 -23.86 17.66 -2.04
N ILE A 471 -23.66 18.56 -1.07
CA ILE A 471 -23.68 20.01 -1.29
C ILE A 471 -22.62 20.42 -2.33
N ILE A 472 -21.35 20.01 -2.16
CA ILE A 472 -20.29 20.39 -3.10
C ILE A 472 -20.55 19.86 -4.51
N TRP A 473 -21.10 18.65 -4.66
CA TRP A 473 -21.47 18.10 -5.96
C TRP A 473 -22.53 18.94 -6.69
N MET A 474 -23.51 19.49 -5.97
CA MET A 474 -24.52 20.39 -6.56
C MET A 474 -23.98 21.79 -6.92
N MET A 475 -22.81 22.19 -6.40
CA MET A 475 -22.22 23.50 -6.71
C MET A 475 -21.65 23.56 -8.12
N ARG A 476 -22.03 24.62 -8.86
CA ARG A 476 -21.55 24.92 -10.23
C ARG A 476 -20.03 24.81 -10.36
N ASP A 477 -19.30 25.42 -9.42
CA ASP A 477 -17.83 25.47 -9.40
C ASP A 477 -17.23 24.47 -8.39
N ARG A 478 -17.74 23.23 -8.36
CA ARG A 478 -17.39 22.17 -7.39
C ARG A 478 -15.91 22.09 -6.99
N ARG A 479 -14.94 22.22 -7.92
CA ARG A 479 -13.49 22.23 -7.60
C ARG A 479 -13.12 23.39 -6.64
N ARG A 480 -13.64 24.60 -6.88
CA ARG A 480 -13.35 25.79 -6.05
C ARG A 480 -13.87 25.59 -4.62
N TYR A 481 -15.08 25.07 -4.46
CA TYR A 481 -15.67 24.79 -3.15
C TYR A 481 -15.00 23.61 -2.45
N ALA A 482 -14.68 22.52 -3.17
CA ALA A 482 -13.90 21.40 -2.63
C ALA A 482 -12.55 21.87 -2.08
N MET A 483 -11.77 22.62 -2.87
CA MET A 483 -10.50 23.19 -2.43
C MET A 483 -10.69 24.15 -1.24
N MET A 484 -11.69 25.03 -1.27
CA MET A 484 -11.98 25.93 -0.14
C MET A 484 -12.31 25.17 1.15
N SER A 485 -12.96 23.99 1.05
CA SER A 485 -13.26 23.12 2.19
C SER A 485 -12.11 22.20 2.63
N ALA A 486 -11.07 22.03 1.81
CA ALA A 486 -9.98 21.08 2.03
C ALA A 486 -9.26 21.19 3.40
N PRO A 487 -8.90 22.38 3.94
CA PRO A 487 -8.29 22.46 5.27
C PRO A 487 -9.24 21.97 6.36
N PHE A 488 -10.52 22.34 6.29
CA PHE A 488 -11.54 21.91 7.25
C PHE A 488 -11.77 20.40 7.19
N LEU A 489 -11.84 19.82 5.99
CA LEU A 489 -11.96 18.37 5.79
C LEU A 489 -10.71 17.60 6.26
N ALA A 490 -9.51 18.13 6.02
CA ALA A 490 -8.26 17.52 6.51
C ALA A 490 -8.17 17.54 8.05
N ILE A 491 -8.52 18.65 8.69
CA ILE A 491 -8.60 18.76 10.15
C ILE A 491 -9.67 17.81 10.70
N TYR A 492 -10.90 17.89 10.16
CA TYR A 492 -12.04 17.10 10.63
C TYR A 492 -11.79 15.60 10.46
N GLY A 493 -11.32 15.15 9.31
CA GLY A 493 -10.92 13.76 9.08
C GLY A 493 -9.84 13.30 10.06
N THR A 494 -8.83 14.13 10.33
CA THR A 494 -7.81 13.82 11.36
C THR A 494 -8.44 13.64 12.74
N VAL A 495 -9.39 14.52 13.13
CA VAL A 495 -10.14 14.39 14.39
C VAL A 495 -10.96 13.09 14.41
N LEU A 496 -11.60 12.68 13.31
CA LEU A 496 -12.33 11.41 13.25
C LEU A 496 -11.41 10.19 13.41
N VAL A 497 -10.20 10.22 12.86
CA VAL A 497 -9.22 9.13 13.05
C VAL A 497 -8.68 9.13 14.49
N VAL A 498 -8.41 10.30 15.09
CA VAL A 498 -7.99 10.38 16.50
C VAL A 498 -9.09 9.88 17.44
N LEU A 499 -10.37 10.25 17.20
CA LEU A 499 -11.51 9.70 17.95
C LEU A 499 -11.62 8.17 17.75
N GLY A 500 -11.42 7.67 16.53
CA GLY A 500 -11.40 6.23 16.23
C GLY A 500 -10.19 5.48 16.81
N PHE A 501 -9.08 6.16 17.07
CA PHE A 501 -7.95 5.61 17.83
C PHE A 501 -8.29 5.54 19.32
N LEU A 502 -8.90 6.60 19.87
CA LEU A 502 -9.31 6.66 21.28
C LEU A 502 -10.42 5.65 21.63
N SER A 503 -11.41 5.43 20.76
CA SER A 503 -12.40 4.36 20.96
C SER A 503 -11.82 2.95 20.71
N GLY A 504 -10.67 2.84 20.05
CA GLY A 504 -9.91 1.60 19.87
C GLY A 504 -9.10 1.16 21.11
N LEU A 505 -8.95 2.02 22.13
CA LEU A 505 -8.29 1.67 23.39
C LEU A 505 -9.07 0.57 24.12
N ARG A 506 -8.38 -0.39 24.76
CA ARG A 506 -8.99 -1.51 25.50
C ARG A 506 -9.61 -1.11 26.86
N LEU A 507 -10.10 0.11 26.99
CA LEU A 507 -10.77 0.62 28.19
C LEU A 507 -12.25 0.19 28.23
N SER A 508 -12.85 0.13 29.43
CA SER A 508 -14.29 -0.10 29.54
C SER A 508 -15.08 1.17 29.22
N ARG A 509 -16.34 1.02 28.80
CA ARG A 509 -17.18 2.16 28.37
C ARG A 509 -17.40 3.20 29.48
N ALA A 510 -17.37 2.75 30.75
CA ALA A 510 -17.49 3.60 31.92
C ALA A 510 -16.18 4.34 32.28
N GLU A 511 -15.02 3.78 31.94
CA GLU A 511 -13.70 4.40 32.12
C GLU A 511 -13.49 5.57 31.13
N LEU A 512 -13.88 5.39 29.87
CA LEU A 512 -13.55 6.34 28.79
C LEU A 512 -14.53 7.52 28.67
N TYR A 513 -15.82 7.31 28.95
CA TYR A 513 -16.88 8.32 28.77
C TYR A 513 -17.87 8.39 29.96
N PRO A 514 -17.39 8.73 31.18
CA PRO A 514 -18.25 8.78 32.37
C PRO A 514 -19.40 9.80 32.20
N GLY A 515 -20.64 9.31 32.29
CA GLY A 515 -21.85 10.13 32.27
C GLY A 515 -22.51 10.37 30.90
N LEU A 516 -21.91 9.89 29.79
CA LEU A 516 -22.54 9.99 28.46
C LEU A 516 -23.62 8.90 28.25
N PRO A 517 -24.82 9.23 27.75
CA PRO A 517 -25.86 8.23 27.49
C PRO A 517 -25.44 7.20 26.44
N PRO A 518 -25.72 5.89 26.62
CA PRO A 518 -25.31 4.85 25.67
C PRO A 518 -25.77 5.08 24.23
N ALA A 519 -26.94 5.70 24.04
CA ALA A 519 -27.43 6.08 22.71
C ALA A 519 -26.50 7.05 21.98
N VAL A 520 -25.95 8.06 22.68
CA VAL A 520 -25.02 9.04 22.09
C VAL A 520 -23.69 8.37 21.73
N ILE A 521 -23.20 7.46 22.59
CA ILE A 521 -21.95 6.71 22.35
C ILE A 521 -22.06 5.83 21.09
N VAL A 522 -23.23 5.22 20.86
CA VAL A 522 -23.54 4.47 19.62
C VAL A 522 -23.69 5.40 18.41
N ASP A 523 -24.51 6.45 18.53
CA ASP A 523 -24.84 7.38 17.44
C ASP A 523 -23.61 8.18 16.91
N PHE A 524 -22.54 8.27 17.70
CA PHE A 524 -21.26 8.92 17.35
C PHE A 524 -20.10 7.96 17.03
N ASP A 525 -20.34 6.64 16.96
CA ASP A 525 -19.30 5.61 16.67
C ASP A 525 -18.12 5.62 17.65
N LEU A 526 -18.42 5.76 18.94
CA LEU A 526 -17.45 5.74 20.04
C LEU A 526 -17.28 4.34 20.67
N ASN A 527 -17.80 3.30 20.03
CA ASN A 527 -17.66 1.90 20.45
C ASN A 527 -16.35 1.28 19.96
N SER A 528 -15.79 0.35 20.74
CA SER A 528 -14.55 -0.36 20.41
C SER A 528 -14.79 -1.47 19.39
N TYR A 529 -14.07 -1.41 18.27
CA TYR A 529 -14.18 -2.34 17.14
C TYR A 529 -13.46 -3.68 17.40
N HIS A 530 -14.02 -4.53 18.24
CA HIS A 530 -13.56 -5.92 18.39
C HIS A 530 -14.21 -6.84 17.35
N PRO A 531 -13.49 -7.85 16.81
CA PRO A 531 -12.12 -8.26 17.16
C PRO A 531 -10.99 -7.54 16.40
N ALA A 532 -11.29 -6.71 15.38
CA ALA A 532 -10.28 -6.24 14.41
C ALA A 532 -10.15 -4.69 14.33
N PRO A 533 -9.71 -3.99 15.41
CA PRO A 533 -9.67 -2.53 15.44
C PRO A 533 -8.68 -1.94 14.42
N CYS A 534 -7.58 -2.65 14.14
CA CYS A 534 -6.56 -2.24 13.18
C CYS A 534 -7.08 -2.12 11.74
N VAL A 535 -8.01 -2.98 11.32
CA VAL A 535 -8.62 -2.95 9.98
C VAL A 535 -9.53 -1.72 9.86
N HIS A 536 -10.35 -1.48 10.88
CA HIS A 536 -11.28 -0.35 10.87
C HIS A 536 -10.55 1.00 10.95
N LEU A 537 -9.56 1.12 11.83
CA LEU A 537 -8.74 2.32 11.96
C LEU A 537 -7.87 2.56 10.71
N GLY A 538 -7.30 1.50 10.13
CA GLY A 538 -6.55 1.56 8.86
C GLY A 538 -7.41 2.08 7.70
N ALA A 539 -8.67 1.66 7.61
CA ALA A 539 -9.62 2.20 6.64
C ALA A 539 -9.94 3.69 6.88
N LYS A 540 -10.14 4.11 8.15
CA LYS A 540 -10.34 5.53 8.51
C LYS A 540 -9.10 6.39 8.17
N VAL A 541 -7.88 5.89 8.38
CA VAL A 541 -6.62 6.52 7.93
C VAL A 541 -6.58 6.64 6.39
N PHE A 542 -6.87 5.55 5.67
CA PHE A 542 -6.85 5.51 4.21
C PHE A 542 -7.83 6.51 3.58
N TYR A 543 -9.04 6.64 4.13
CA TYR A 543 -10.00 7.65 3.66
C TYR A 543 -9.49 9.08 3.92
N THR A 544 -8.91 9.34 5.11
CA THR A 544 -8.36 10.65 5.48
C THR A 544 -7.17 11.06 4.60
N PHE A 545 -6.39 10.11 4.10
CA PHE A 545 -5.30 10.37 3.15
C PHE A 545 -5.76 11.10 1.87
N SER A 546 -7.01 10.92 1.45
CA SER A 546 -7.58 11.69 0.33
C SER A 546 -7.78 13.18 0.67
N PHE A 547 -8.13 13.51 1.92
CA PHE A 547 -8.29 14.89 2.38
C PHE A 547 -6.93 15.56 2.58
N TRP A 548 -5.95 14.83 3.13
CA TRP A 548 -4.55 15.28 3.21
C TRP A 548 -3.96 15.56 1.82
N LEU A 549 -4.19 14.70 0.83
CA LEU A 549 -3.81 14.93 -0.57
C LEU A 549 -4.47 16.18 -1.16
N MET A 550 -5.79 16.33 -1.00
CA MET A 550 -6.54 17.46 -1.54
C MET A 550 -6.10 18.80 -0.90
N PHE A 551 -5.86 18.83 0.41
CA PHE A 551 -5.35 20.04 1.07
C PHE A 551 -3.91 20.36 0.66
N ARG A 552 -3.03 19.34 0.56
CA ARG A 552 -1.66 19.50 0.04
C ARG A 552 -1.65 20.04 -1.39
N GLN A 553 -2.58 19.58 -2.24
CA GLN A 553 -2.76 20.13 -3.58
C GLN A 553 -3.18 21.61 -3.53
N GLN A 554 -4.19 21.98 -2.73
CA GLN A 554 -4.61 23.38 -2.61
C GLN A 554 -3.45 24.29 -2.20
N LEU A 555 -2.62 23.87 -1.25
CA LEU A 555 -1.44 24.63 -0.81
C LEU A 555 -0.42 24.77 -1.94
N LYS A 556 -0.14 23.71 -2.69
CA LYS A 556 0.77 23.75 -3.85
C LYS A 556 0.24 24.66 -4.97
N GLU A 557 -1.04 24.53 -5.34
CA GLU A 557 -1.68 25.39 -6.35
C GLU A 557 -1.64 26.87 -5.93
N ARG A 558 -1.85 27.17 -4.64
CA ARG A 558 -1.71 28.54 -4.11
C ARG A 558 -0.27 29.06 -4.10
N GLN A 559 0.71 28.21 -3.84
CA GLN A 559 2.12 28.58 -3.87
C GLN A 559 2.59 28.86 -5.31
N GLU A 560 2.17 28.05 -6.27
CA GLU A 560 2.42 28.26 -7.71
C GLU A 560 1.72 29.54 -8.20
N GLU A 561 0.47 29.78 -7.77
CA GLU A 561 -0.24 31.05 -7.99
C GLU A 561 0.43 32.28 -7.33
N GLN A 562 1.33 32.09 -6.36
CA GLN A 562 2.06 33.17 -5.70
C GLN A 562 3.42 33.42 -6.35
N SER A 563 4.16 32.36 -6.71
CA SER A 563 5.42 32.51 -7.45
C SER A 563 5.19 33.16 -8.81
N LEU A 564 4.20 32.69 -9.59
CA LEU A 564 3.85 33.27 -10.89
C LEU A 564 3.44 34.75 -10.80
N LYS A 565 2.89 35.20 -9.65
CA LYS A 565 2.53 36.61 -9.43
C LYS A 565 3.71 37.48 -9.00
N ALA A 566 4.75 36.90 -8.39
CA ALA A 566 6.00 37.60 -8.12
C ALA A 566 6.82 37.72 -9.43
N GLU A 567 6.97 36.62 -10.15
CA GLU A 567 7.60 36.50 -11.46
C GLU A 567 6.96 37.47 -12.48
N SER A 568 5.62 37.56 -12.54
CA SER A 568 4.93 38.51 -13.42
C SER A 568 4.96 39.97 -12.97
N LEU A 569 5.63 40.30 -11.86
CA LEU A 569 5.91 41.67 -11.43
C LEU A 569 7.39 42.06 -11.65
N ASP A 570 8.29 41.08 -11.80
CA ASP A 570 9.72 41.31 -12.05
C ASP A 570 10.07 41.26 -13.56
N GLU A 571 9.48 40.34 -14.34
CA GLU A 571 9.94 40.08 -15.71
C GLU A 571 8.94 40.45 -16.82
N VAL A 572 9.39 41.36 -17.70
CA VAL A 572 8.74 41.62 -18.99
C VAL A 572 9.15 40.55 -20.00
N LYS A 573 8.24 39.59 -20.22
CA LYS A 573 8.20 38.65 -21.36
C LYS A 573 9.19 37.46 -21.32
N VAL A 574 8.77 36.41 -20.62
CA VAL A 574 9.11 35.00 -20.93
C VAL A 574 7.84 34.25 -21.37
N GLU A 575 7.99 33.26 -22.25
CA GLU A 575 6.87 32.44 -22.73
C GLU A 575 6.39 31.43 -21.67
N PRO A 576 5.10 31.04 -21.68
CA PRO A 576 4.59 30.04 -20.72
C PRO A 576 5.26 28.67 -20.93
N PRO A 577 5.56 27.93 -19.86
CA PRO A 577 6.22 26.63 -19.96
C PRO A 577 5.33 25.61 -20.68
N GLU A 578 5.89 24.87 -21.65
CA GLU A 578 5.16 23.85 -22.39
C GLU A 578 4.58 22.77 -21.44
N GLU A 579 3.26 22.50 -21.52
CA GLU A 579 2.68 21.30 -20.90
C GLU A 579 3.20 20.05 -21.66
N SER A 580 4.33 19.51 -21.19
CA SER A 580 5.00 18.32 -21.71
C SER A 580 3.99 17.20 -22.01
N GLN A 581 3.78 16.90 -23.29
CA GLN A 581 2.67 16.06 -23.72
C GLN A 581 2.79 14.62 -23.19
N PRO A 582 1.67 13.96 -22.81
CA PRO A 582 1.68 12.55 -22.43
C PRO A 582 2.17 11.67 -23.58
N SER A 583 2.85 10.57 -23.24
CA SER A 583 3.36 9.64 -24.27
C SER A 583 2.22 9.14 -25.17
N PRO A 584 2.44 9.06 -26.51
CA PRO A 584 1.34 8.97 -27.48
C PRO A 584 0.46 7.72 -27.32
N LEU A 585 1.03 6.61 -26.83
CA LEU A 585 0.28 5.38 -26.54
C LEU A 585 -0.68 5.56 -25.35
N VAL A 586 -0.25 6.25 -24.28
CA VAL A 586 -1.08 6.55 -23.11
C VAL A 586 -2.18 7.54 -23.48
N ALA A 587 -1.85 8.56 -24.28
CA ALA A 587 -2.83 9.51 -24.82
C ALA A 587 -3.91 8.81 -25.68
N MET A 588 -3.49 7.91 -26.58
CA MET A 588 -4.39 7.13 -27.44
C MET A 588 -5.33 6.24 -26.61
N LEU A 589 -4.82 5.51 -25.62
CA LEU A 589 -5.62 4.66 -24.74
C LEU A 589 -6.63 5.47 -23.91
N ILE A 590 -6.21 6.59 -23.31
CA ILE A 590 -7.11 7.47 -22.54
C ILE A 590 -8.21 8.04 -23.45
N SER A 591 -7.86 8.47 -24.67
CA SER A 591 -8.84 9.00 -25.64
C SER A 591 -9.84 7.92 -26.09
N GLY A 592 -9.38 6.70 -26.38
CA GLY A 592 -10.24 5.57 -26.75
C GLY A 592 -11.20 5.16 -25.63
N VAL A 593 -10.71 5.03 -24.40
CA VAL A 593 -11.53 4.74 -23.21
C VAL A 593 -12.54 5.87 -22.97
N LYS A 594 -12.12 7.14 -23.05
CA LYS A 594 -13.04 8.29 -22.90
C LYS A 594 -14.15 8.27 -23.94
N GLY A 595 -13.83 8.07 -25.22
CA GLY A 595 -14.82 8.01 -26.31
C GLY A 595 -15.83 6.87 -26.13
N THR A 596 -15.38 5.69 -25.71
CA THR A 596 -16.25 4.55 -25.40
C THR A 596 -17.16 4.84 -24.19
N LEU A 597 -16.62 5.42 -23.11
CA LEU A 597 -17.41 5.80 -21.94
C LEU A 597 -18.48 6.84 -22.29
N VAL A 598 -18.09 7.95 -22.95
CA VAL A 598 -19.02 9.00 -23.40
C VAL A 598 -20.18 8.44 -24.21
N LYS A 599 -19.92 7.48 -25.11
CA LYS A 599 -20.95 6.88 -25.97
C LYS A 599 -21.94 5.98 -25.21
N TYR A 600 -21.47 5.19 -24.24
CA TYR A 600 -22.28 4.12 -23.62
C TYR A 600 -22.69 4.35 -22.16
N TRP A 601 -22.11 5.33 -21.43
CA TRP A 601 -22.40 5.56 -20.02
C TRP A 601 -23.86 5.94 -19.74
N ILE A 602 -24.53 6.60 -20.69
CA ILE A 602 -25.96 6.90 -20.56
C ILE A 602 -26.82 5.63 -20.49
N LEU A 603 -26.46 4.57 -21.22
CA LEU A 603 -27.17 3.29 -21.19
C LEU A 603 -26.93 2.55 -19.87
N PHE A 604 -25.71 2.65 -19.31
CA PHE A 604 -25.41 2.16 -17.97
C PHE A 604 -26.27 2.88 -16.90
N CYS A 605 -26.39 4.21 -16.99
CA CYS A 605 -27.27 4.97 -16.09
C CYS A 605 -28.74 4.57 -16.24
N CYS A 606 -29.24 4.38 -17.47
CA CYS A 606 -30.58 3.87 -17.75
C CYS A 606 -30.82 2.47 -17.18
N SER A 607 -29.83 1.57 -17.23
CA SER A 607 -29.90 0.26 -16.58
C SER A 607 -30.01 0.39 -15.05
N MET A 608 -29.23 1.28 -14.44
CA MET A 608 -29.26 1.50 -12.99
C MET A 608 -30.60 2.04 -12.45
N PHE A 609 -31.38 2.79 -13.24
CA PHE A 609 -32.75 3.17 -12.87
C PHE A 609 -33.62 1.95 -12.56
N PHE A 610 -33.59 0.93 -13.42
CA PHE A 610 -34.35 -0.31 -13.20
C PHE A 610 -33.81 -1.09 -11.99
N VAL A 611 -32.48 -1.21 -11.86
CA VAL A 611 -31.83 -1.92 -10.75
C VAL A 611 -32.19 -1.30 -9.40
N VAL A 612 -32.14 0.02 -9.25
CA VAL A 612 -32.53 0.72 -8.01
C VAL A 612 -34.03 0.60 -7.73
N SER A 613 -34.86 0.65 -8.77
CA SER A 613 -36.31 0.69 -8.61
C SER A 613 -36.96 -0.67 -8.35
N PHE A 614 -36.39 -1.76 -8.88
CA PHE A 614 -36.92 -3.12 -8.73
C PHE A 614 -36.17 -3.97 -7.67
N SER A 615 -35.09 -3.47 -7.07
CA SER A 615 -34.39 -4.20 -6.00
C SER A 615 -35.18 -4.19 -4.68
N GLY A 616 -35.69 -5.36 -4.27
CA GLY A 616 -36.41 -5.57 -3.02
C GLY A 616 -37.84 -5.01 -3.01
N LYS A 617 -38.36 -4.65 -1.81
CA LYS A 617 -39.71 -4.11 -1.63
C LYS A 617 -39.95 -2.88 -2.53
N VAL A 618 -41.11 -2.81 -3.19
CA VAL A 618 -41.56 -1.59 -3.89
C VAL A 618 -41.97 -0.56 -2.83
N VAL A 619 -41.47 0.67 -2.96
CA VAL A 619 -41.69 1.78 -2.02
C VAL A 619 -41.79 3.09 -2.81
N VAL A 620 -42.44 4.11 -2.24
CA VAL A 620 -42.80 5.35 -2.96
C VAL A 620 -41.62 5.99 -3.68
N TYR A 621 -40.44 6.07 -3.04
CA TYR A 621 -39.29 6.72 -3.66
C TYR A 621 -38.77 6.00 -4.94
N LYS A 622 -38.99 4.68 -5.05
CA LYS A 622 -38.63 3.87 -6.22
C LYS A 622 -39.61 4.06 -7.38
N ILE A 623 -40.89 4.22 -7.08
CA ILE A 623 -41.92 4.53 -8.08
C ILE A 623 -41.57 5.85 -8.78
N LEU A 624 -41.13 6.86 -8.02
CA LEU A 624 -40.75 8.16 -8.57
C LEU A 624 -39.52 8.08 -9.50
N TYR A 625 -38.52 7.22 -9.23
CA TYR A 625 -37.42 6.97 -10.17
C TYR A 625 -37.92 6.41 -11.52
N ILE A 626 -38.87 5.48 -11.51
CA ILE A 626 -39.50 4.96 -12.74
C ILE A 626 -40.29 6.06 -13.46
N VAL A 627 -41.04 6.90 -12.74
CA VAL A 627 -41.77 8.03 -13.34
C VAL A 627 -40.81 9.03 -14.02
N LEU A 628 -39.70 9.39 -13.36
CA LEU A 628 -38.66 10.24 -13.96
C LEU A 628 -38.02 9.59 -15.19
N PHE A 629 -37.70 8.30 -15.13
CA PHE A 629 -37.14 7.56 -16.27
C PHE A 629 -38.11 7.52 -17.46
N LEU A 630 -39.38 7.17 -17.23
CA LEU A 630 -40.41 7.13 -18.26
C LEU A 630 -40.66 8.52 -18.87
N PHE A 631 -40.69 9.58 -18.05
CA PHE A 631 -40.76 10.96 -18.55
C PHE A 631 -39.61 11.29 -19.52
N CYS A 632 -38.38 10.88 -19.19
CA CYS A 632 -37.21 11.11 -20.04
C CYS A 632 -37.29 10.32 -21.37
N VAL A 633 -37.72 9.05 -21.33
CA VAL A 633 -37.89 8.20 -22.52
C VAL A 633 -39.04 8.69 -23.41
N VAL A 634 -40.15 9.12 -22.82
CA VAL A 634 -41.29 9.70 -23.56
C VAL A 634 -40.89 11.04 -24.19
N LEU A 635 -40.17 11.90 -23.48
CA LEU A 635 -39.66 13.16 -24.04
C LEU A 635 -38.71 12.92 -25.23
N TYR A 636 -37.83 11.93 -25.13
CA TYR A 636 -36.95 11.48 -26.22
C TYR A 636 -37.75 11.01 -27.46
N GLN A 637 -38.83 10.26 -27.26
CA GLN A 637 -39.67 9.75 -28.35
C GLN A 637 -40.52 10.83 -29.03
N ILE A 638 -41.05 11.81 -28.28
CA ILE A 638 -41.94 12.85 -28.84
C ILE A 638 -41.13 14.01 -29.47
N HIS A 639 -40.07 14.50 -28.80
CA HIS A 639 -39.31 15.68 -29.27
C HIS A 639 -37.82 15.58 -28.94
N TYR A 640 -37.03 14.99 -29.85
CA TYR A 640 -35.58 14.80 -29.69
C TYR A 640 -34.81 16.10 -29.35
N ASP A 641 -35.10 17.21 -30.02
CA ASP A 641 -34.41 18.49 -29.77
C ASP A 641 -34.76 19.10 -28.41
N MET A 642 -36.00 18.90 -27.95
CA MET A 642 -36.41 19.30 -26.61
C MET A 642 -35.75 18.41 -25.55
N TRP A 643 -35.66 17.11 -25.81
CA TRP A 643 -34.93 16.16 -24.96
C TRP A 643 -33.46 16.56 -24.82
N ARG A 644 -32.72 16.82 -25.92
CA ARG A 644 -31.31 17.26 -25.87
C ARG A 644 -31.12 18.53 -25.02
N ARG A 645 -32.03 19.50 -25.11
CA ARG A 645 -32.01 20.74 -24.32
C ARG A 645 -32.30 20.50 -22.83
N ILE A 646 -33.26 19.63 -22.52
CA ILE A 646 -33.70 19.34 -21.14
C ILE A 646 -32.79 18.32 -20.44
N LEU A 647 -32.06 17.46 -21.17
CA LEU A 647 -31.29 16.33 -20.63
C LEU A 647 -30.37 16.71 -19.46
N LYS A 648 -29.66 17.84 -19.55
CA LYS A 648 -28.79 18.34 -18.47
C LYS A 648 -29.58 18.69 -17.20
N THR A 649 -30.75 19.32 -17.35
CA THR A 649 -31.66 19.65 -16.25
C THR A 649 -32.30 18.39 -15.66
N PHE A 650 -32.66 17.42 -16.50
CA PHE A 650 -33.14 16.11 -16.07
C PHE A 650 -32.12 15.41 -15.17
N TRP A 651 -30.85 15.30 -15.60
CA TRP A 651 -29.79 14.71 -14.77
C TRP A 651 -29.56 15.49 -13.46
N ALA A 652 -29.67 16.82 -13.47
CA ALA A 652 -29.58 17.62 -12.24
C ALA A 652 -30.75 17.36 -11.26
N VAL A 653 -31.97 17.21 -11.77
CA VAL A 653 -33.15 16.83 -10.96
C VAL A 653 -33.00 15.41 -10.40
N VAL A 654 -32.55 14.46 -11.21
CA VAL A 654 -32.30 13.06 -10.78
C VAL A 654 -31.23 13.01 -9.70
N VAL A 655 -30.11 13.73 -9.87
CA VAL A 655 -29.03 13.80 -8.87
C VAL A 655 -29.53 14.44 -7.57
N GLY A 656 -30.21 15.58 -7.64
CA GLY A 656 -30.76 16.26 -6.46
C GLY A 656 -31.80 15.42 -5.71
N TYR A 657 -32.70 14.75 -6.43
CA TYR A 657 -33.67 13.82 -5.85
C TYR A 657 -32.98 12.61 -5.19
N SER A 658 -32.01 11.99 -5.88
CA SER A 658 -31.22 10.88 -5.33
C SER A 658 -30.45 11.27 -4.05
N MET A 659 -29.95 12.51 -3.95
CA MET A 659 -29.34 13.02 -2.71
C MET A 659 -30.35 13.13 -1.57
N VAL A 660 -31.55 13.68 -1.83
CA VAL A 660 -32.61 13.79 -0.80
C VAL A 660 -33.06 12.40 -0.33
N VAL A 661 -33.24 11.45 -1.24
CA VAL A 661 -33.57 10.05 -0.91
C VAL A 661 -32.46 9.39 -0.07
N LEU A 662 -31.20 9.53 -0.48
CA LEU A 662 -30.06 8.98 0.24
C LEU A 662 -29.93 9.56 1.66
N ILE A 663 -30.07 10.88 1.79
CA ILE A 663 -30.04 11.59 3.09
C ILE A 663 -31.21 11.15 3.98
N ALA A 664 -32.43 11.01 3.45
CA ALA A 664 -33.59 10.59 4.22
C ALA A 664 -33.47 9.14 4.74
N ILE A 665 -33.06 8.20 3.89
CA ILE A 665 -32.86 6.79 4.27
C ILE A 665 -31.78 6.66 5.34
N TYR A 666 -30.68 7.41 5.20
CA TYR A 666 -29.57 7.44 6.16
C TYR A 666 -30.01 8.02 7.51
N MET A 667 -30.59 9.22 7.49
CA MET A 667 -30.95 9.96 8.69
C MET A 667 -32.01 9.23 9.54
N TYR A 668 -32.88 8.43 8.91
CA TYR A 668 -33.90 7.62 9.59
C TYR A 668 -33.34 6.45 10.43
N GLN A 669 -32.09 6.03 10.18
CA GLN A 669 -31.47 4.93 10.94
C GLN A 669 -31.18 5.30 12.40
N PHE A 670 -31.03 6.60 12.71
CA PHE A 670 -30.84 7.07 14.07
C PHE A 670 -32.17 7.03 14.83
N ARG A 671 -32.20 6.33 15.98
CA ARG A 671 -33.42 6.16 16.80
C ARG A 671 -34.05 7.49 17.21
N SER A 672 -33.22 8.49 17.52
CA SER A 672 -33.68 9.85 17.84
C SER A 672 -34.42 10.53 16.68
N VAL A 673 -34.00 10.30 15.42
CA VAL A 673 -34.63 10.89 14.24
C VAL A 673 -35.94 10.18 13.92
N SER A 674 -35.97 8.85 13.97
CA SER A 674 -37.19 8.08 13.68
C SER A 674 -38.36 8.49 14.60
N GLY A 675 -38.10 8.66 15.91
CA GLY A 675 -39.09 9.18 16.85
C GLY A 675 -39.56 10.60 16.52
N LEU A 676 -38.63 11.50 16.16
CA LEU A 676 -38.94 12.87 15.75
C LEU A 676 -39.71 12.94 14.42
N PHE A 677 -39.42 12.06 13.47
CA PHE A 677 -40.16 11.93 12.21
C PHE A 677 -41.61 11.49 12.45
N ARG A 678 -41.82 10.50 13.32
CA ARG A 678 -43.15 10.06 13.77
C ARG A 678 -43.94 11.20 14.41
N GLN A 679 -43.28 12.02 15.22
CA GLN A 679 -43.91 13.19 15.87
C GLN A 679 -44.23 14.33 14.89
N ILE A 680 -43.38 14.61 13.89
CA ILE A 680 -43.57 15.73 12.95
C ILE A 680 -44.50 15.38 11.79
N MET A 681 -44.42 14.16 11.23
CA MET A 681 -45.29 13.75 10.11
C MET A 681 -46.66 13.26 10.58
N GLY A 682 -46.81 12.83 11.83
CA GLY A 682 -48.06 12.24 12.35
C GLY A 682 -48.47 10.91 11.70
N MET A 683 -47.62 10.34 10.84
CA MET A 683 -47.86 9.08 10.13
C MET A 683 -47.61 7.86 11.01
N SER A 684 -48.30 6.75 10.72
CA SER A 684 -48.03 5.46 11.36
C SER A 684 -46.71 4.85 10.87
N GLU A 685 -46.22 3.87 11.62
CA GLU A 685 -44.95 3.20 11.32
C GLU A 685 -45.01 2.40 10.01
N GLU A 686 -46.18 1.85 9.64
CA GLU A 686 -46.40 1.27 8.32
C GLU A 686 -46.31 2.33 7.20
N GLY A 687 -46.88 3.52 7.41
CA GLY A 687 -46.83 4.60 6.42
C GLY A 687 -45.42 5.11 6.14
N LEU A 688 -44.53 5.14 7.15
CA LEU A 688 -43.12 5.44 6.94
C LEU A 688 -42.39 4.28 6.23
N ARG A 689 -42.70 3.03 6.56
CA ARG A 689 -42.14 1.85 5.89
C ARG A 689 -42.52 1.79 4.40
N ASP A 690 -43.76 2.16 4.05
CA ASP A 690 -44.25 2.17 2.66
C ASP A 690 -43.66 3.34 1.85
N LEU A 691 -43.36 4.48 2.51
CA LEU A 691 -42.53 5.55 1.95
C LEU A 691 -41.08 5.07 1.67
N GLY A 692 -40.63 4.02 2.37
CA GLY A 692 -39.30 3.43 2.26
C GLY A 692 -38.35 3.78 3.40
N LEU A 693 -38.88 4.32 4.51
CA LEU A 693 -38.15 4.62 5.73
C LEU A 693 -38.32 3.46 6.72
N GLU A 694 -37.36 2.54 6.70
CA GLU A 694 -37.28 1.34 7.54
C GLU A 694 -35.90 1.31 8.22
N GLN A 695 -35.83 0.84 9.47
CA GLN A 695 -34.56 0.69 10.19
C GLN A 695 -33.94 -0.68 9.91
N TYR A 696 -32.67 -0.71 9.56
CA TYR A 696 -31.95 -1.93 9.18
C TYR A 696 -30.77 -2.20 10.11
N GLN A 697 -30.45 -3.49 10.31
CA GLN A 697 -29.19 -3.89 10.94
C GLN A 697 -28.02 -3.49 10.01
N THR A 698 -26.85 -3.18 10.59
CA THR A 698 -25.71 -2.54 9.91
C THR A 698 -25.27 -3.23 8.60
N VAL A 699 -25.32 -4.57 8.54
CA VAL A 699 -24.91 -5.34 7.35
C VAL A 699 -25.94 -5.23 6.22
N GLU A 700 -27.24 -5.35 6.51
CA GLU A 700 -28.28 -5.13 5.50
C GLU A 700 -28.32 -3.65 5.09
N LEU A 701 -28.18 -2.73 6.06
CA LEU A 701 -28.16 -1.29 5.84
C LEU A 701 -27.10 -0.89 4.80
N PHE A 702 -25.89 -1.44 4.92
CA PHE A 702 -24.82 -1.20 3.94
C PHE A 702 -25.27 -1.57 2.53
N ALA A 703 -25.86 -2.76 2.33
CA ALA A 703 -26.37 -3.18 1.03
C ALA A 703 -27.55 -2.31 0.53
N ARG A 704 -28.44 -1.87 1.42
CA ARG A 704 -29.59 -1.01 1.11
C ARG A 704 -29.18 0.42 0.71
N ILE A 705 -28.13 0.97 1.32
CA ILE A 705 -27.60 2.33 1.04
C ILE A 705 -26.62 2.33 -0.15
N LEU A 706 -25.80 1.29 -0.32
CA LEU A 706 -24.81 1.20 -1.39
C LEU A 706 -25.44 1.31 -2.79
N LEU A 707 -26.62 0.72 -3.00
CA LEU A 707 -27.26 0.66 -4.31
C LEU A 707 -27.78 2.04 -4.78
N PRO A 708 -28.56 2.82 -4.00
CA PRO A 708 -28.84 4.23 -4.32
C PRO A 708 -27.58 5.11 -4.41
N ALA A 709 -26.57 4.89 -3.57
CA ALA A 709 -25.34 5.68 -3.60
C ALA A 709 -24.50 5.45 -4.88
N ALA A 710 -24.41 4.21 -5.35
CA ALA A 710 -23.77 3.87 -6.61
C ALA A 710 -24.51 4.48 -7.82
N PHE A 711 -25.84 4.47 -7.81
CA PHE A 711 -26.67 5.13 -8.82
C PHE A 711 -26.52 6.65 -8.79
N LEU A 712 -26.51 7.28 -7.61
CA LEU A 712 -26.22 8.70 -7.43
C LEU A 712 -24.85 9.04 -8.03
N LEU A 713 -23.81 8.26 -7.74
CA LEU A 713 -22.47 8.44 -8.30
C LEU A 713 -22.46 8.28 -9.84
N ALA A 714 -23.15 7.29 -10.39
CA ALA A 714 -23.26 7.11 -11.84
C ALA A 714 -23.94 8.31 -12.53
N CYS A 715 -25.01 8.84 -11.93
CA CYS A 715 -25.72 10.03 -12.41
C CYS A 715 -24.89 11.31 -12.27
N ILE A 716 -24.13 11.46 -11.19
CA ILE A 716 -23.15 12.54 -10.98
C ILE A 716 -22.08 12.51 -12.09
N LEU A 717 -21.53 11.33 -12.38
CA LEU A 717 -20.52 11.17 -13.43
C LEU A 717 -21.09 11.49 -14.83
N GLN A 718 -22.31 11.02 -15.11
CA GLN A 718 -23.04 11.39 -16.33
C GLN A 718 -23.22 12.92 -16.42
N LEU A 719 -23.80 13.56 -15.41
CA LEU A 719 -24.09 15.00 -15.38
C LEU A 719 -22.83 15.88 -15.56
N HIS A 720 -21.74 15.54 -14.88
CA HIS A 720 -20.59 16.44 -14.72
C HIS A 720 -19.39 16.16 -15.61
N TYR A 721 -19.31 14.99 -16.27
CA TYR A 721 -18.18 14.59 -17.11
C TYR A 721 -18.61 14.12 -18.50
N PHE A 722 -19.68 13.34 -18.63
CA PHE A 722 -20.04 12.73 -19.92
C PHE A 722 -21.15 13.47 -20.69
N ASN A 723 -22.07 14.17 -20.03
CA ASN A 723 -23.26 14.77 -20.66
C ASN A 723 -22.92 15.79 -21.77
N ALA A 724 -21.88 16.61 -21.59
CA ALA A 724 -21.49 17.60 -22.61
C ALA A 724 -20.95 16.92 -23.88
N ASP A 725 -19.94 16.07 -23.71
CA ASP A 725 -19.32 15.30 -24.79
C ASP A 725 -20.35 14.40 -25.49
N PHE A 726 -21.23 13.74 -24.73
CA PHE A 726 -22.32 12.91 -25.25
C PHE A 726 -23.29 13.72 -26.12
N LEU A 727 -23.67 14.93 -25.69
CA LEU A 727 -24.51 15.81 -26.51
C LEU A 727 -23.80 16.21 -27.81
N THR A 728 -22.48 16.48 -27.80
CA THR A 728 -21.74 16.78 -29.06
C THR A 728 -21.60 15.57 -29.98
N LEU A 729 -21.49 14.36 -29.44
CA LEU A 729 -21.41 13.09 -30.18
C LEU A 729 -22.77 12.65 -30.77
N THR A 730 -23.87 13.12 -30.19
CA THR A 730 -25.25 12.84 -30.64
C THR A 730 -25.86 13.98 -31.46
N ASP A 731 -25.04 14.92 -31.94
CA ASP A 731 -25.50 15.97 -32.85
C ASP A 731 -25.73 15.46 -34.27
N LEU A 732 -26.89 15.77 -34.84
CA LEU A 732 -27.23 15.37 -36.21
C LEU A 732 -26.42 16.17 -37.24
N ASP A 733 -26.14 17.44 -36.95
CA ASP A 733 -25.32 18.33 -37.79
C ASP A 733 -23.85 17.89 -37.87
N ASN A 734 -23.37 17.11 -36.88
CA ASN A 734 -22.01 16.57 -36.85
C ASN A 734 -21.86 15.26 -37.64
N VAL A 735 -22.94 14.70 -38.20
CA VAL A 735 -22.86 13.49 -39.03
C VAL A 735 -22.37 13.85 -40.43
N PRO A 736 -21.16 13.44 -40.87
CA PRO A 736 -20.68 13.79 -42.20
C PRO A 736 -21.57 13.12 -43.26
N VAL A 737 -22.22 13.93 -44.10
CA VAL A 737 -23.20 13.50 -45.11
C VAL A 737 -22.53 12.82 -46.31
N ARG A 738 -21.85 11.70 -46.04
CA ARG A 738 -20.98 10.92 -46.95
C ARG A 738 -21.74 10.33 -48.15
N GLN A 739 -23.06 10.30 -48.07
CA GLN A 739 -23.97 9.87 -49.14
C GLN A 739 -24.28 11.00 -50.13
N ALA A 740 -24.38 12.26 -49.68
CA ALA A 740 -24.69 13.40 -50.56
C ALA A 740 -23.54 13.73 -51.50
N SER A 741 -22.28 13.67 -51.03
CA SER A 741 -21.11 13.86 -51.89
C SER A 741 -21.01 12.78 -52.97
N SER A 742 -21.16 11.50 -52.60
CA SER A 742 -21.13 10.37 -53.55
C SER A 742 -22.26 10.45 -54.58
N ILE A 743 -23.50 10.79 -54.17
CA ILE A 743 -24.62 10.97 -55.10
C ILE A 743 -24.35 12.16 -56.04
N LYS A 744 -23.87 13.30 -55.53
CA LYS A 744 -23.58 14.49 -56.34
C LYS A 744 -22.44 14.25 -57.33
N GLU A 745 -21.39 13.53 -56.93
CA GLU A 745 -20.28 13.14 -57.80
C GLU A 745 -20.72 12.14 -58.88
N ASN A 746 -21.62 11.20 -58.56
CA ASN A 746 -22.21 10.28 -59.53
C ASN A 746 -23.16 10.98 -60.51
N ILE A 747 -23.93 11.98 -60.07
CA ILE A 747 -24.74 12.84 -60.94
C ILE A 747 -23.84 13.67 -61.87
N GLU A 748 -22.76 14.27 -61.37
CA GLU A 748 -21.77 14.94 -62.23
C GLU A 748 -21.13 13.98 -63.25
N LYS A 749 -20.81 12.75 -62.85
CA LYS A 749 -20.28 11.71 -63.74
C LYS A 749 -21.30 11.29 -64.81
N LEU A 750 -22.59 11.24 -64.48
CA LEU A 750 -23.67 10.99 -65.45
C LEU A 750 -23.86 12.18 -66.41
N GLN A 751 -23.89 13.42 -65.91
CA GLN A 751 -23.95 14.62 -66.76
C GLN A 751 -22.73 14.71 -67.68
N LYS A 752 -21.51 14.46 -67.17
CA LYS A 752 -20.28 14.43 -67.98
C LYS A 752 -20.25 13.28 -69.00
N ARG A 753 -20.97 12.17 -68.76
CA ARG A 753 -21.19 11.12 -69.77
C ARG A 753 -22.20 11.56 -70.83
N LEU A 754 -23.36 12.08 -70.44
CA LEU A 754 -24.39 12.58 -71.36
C LEU A 754 -23.87 13.68 -72.27
N VAL A 755 -23.12 14.66 -71.74
CA VAL A 755 -22.46 15.72 -72.54
C VAL A 755 -21.43 15.12 -73.50
N LYS A 756 -20.71 14.07 -73.10
CA LYS A 756 -19.74 13.38 -73.96
C LYS A 756 -20.40 12.53 -75.05
N GLU A 757 -21.56 11.94 -74.79
CA GLU A 757 -22.39 11.29 -75.82
C GLU A 757 -22.96 12.31 -76.80
N GLN A 758 -23.49 13.44 -76.34
CA GLN A 758 -23.99 14.53 -77.19
C GLN A 758 -22.88 15.11 -78.09
N MET A 759 -21.70 15.41 -77.54
CA MET A 759 -20.53 15.83 -78.33
C MET A 759 -19.99 14.73 -79.25
N GLY A 760 -20.13 13.46 -78.88
CA GLY A 760 -19.79 12.33 -79.76
C GLY A 760 -20.72 12.23 -80.96
N ASN A 761 -22.03 12.37 -80.74
CA ASN A 761 -23.04 12.28 -81.78
C ASN A 761 -22.99 13.47 -82.74
N ALA A 762 -22.81 14.69 -82.22
CA ALA A 762 -22.62 15.91 -83.03
C ALA A 762 -21.43 15.77 -84.00
N LYS A 763 -20.31 15.19 -83.53
CA LYS A 763 -19.11 14.98 -84.37
C LYS A 763 -19.31 13.86 -85.41
N SER A 764 -20.20 12.90 -85.14
CA SER A 764 -20.62 11.90 -86.12
C SER A 764 -21.50 12.52 -87.22
N GLN A 765 -22.27 13.57 -86.90
CA GLN A 765 -23.09 14.33 -87.85
C GLN A 765 -22.23 15.22 -88.78
N GLU A 766 -21.27 15.98 -88.22
CA GLU A 766 -20.33 16.82 -89.00
C GLU A 766 -19.54 16.02 -90.05
N THR A 767 -19.32 14.72 -89.81
CA THR A 767 -18.55 13.86 -90.73
C THR A 767 -19.40 13.33 -91.92
N LEU A 768 -20.72 13.60 -91.93
CA LEU A 768 -21.61 13.27 -93.06
C LEU A 768 -21.87 14.45 -93.99
N ASP A 769 -22.07 15.66 -93.44
CA ASP A 769 -22.32 16.85 -94.26
C ASP A 769 -21.10 17.26 -95.12
N SER A 770 -19.88 16.88 -94.72
CA SER A 770 -18.66 17.05 -95.54
C SER A 770 -18.60 16.18 -96.79
N ILE A 771 -19.59 15.31 -97.03
CA ILE A 771 -19.73 14.48 -98.24
C ILE A 771 -20.94 14.93 -99.10
N GLY A 772 -21.89 15.69 -98.52
CA GLY A 772 -23.13 16.11 -99.19
C GLY A 772 -23.00 17.30 -100.14
N LEU A 773 -22.03 18.20 -99.94
CA LEU A 773 -21.94 19.47 -100.67
C LEU A 773 -21.37 19.37 -102.10
N GLN A 774 -21.89 18.44 -102.91
CA GLN A 774 -21.66 18.42 -104.35
C GLN A 774 -22.91 18.06 -105.18
N THR A 775 -24.10 18.48 -104.74
CA THR A 775 -25.30 18.46 -105.61
C THR A 775 -26.27 19.62 -105.35
N SER A 776 -26.77 20.20 -106.45
CA SER A 776 -28.02 20.97 -106.60
C SER A 776 -28.39 22.08 -105.59
N LEU A 777 -28.36 23.31 -106.09
CA LEU A 777 -29.38 24.32 -105.79
C LEU A 777 -30.81 23.77 -106.10
N ASP A 778 -31.80 23.97 -105.22
CA ASP A 778 -33.11 24.51 -105.60
C ASP A 778 -33.94 25.09 -104.42
N ARG A 779 -34.81 26.06 -104.73
CA ARG A 779 -36.06 26.60 -104.12
C ARG A 779 -36.51 26.36 -102.66
N GLY A 780 -37.19 27.42 -102.13
CA GLY A 780 -38.19 27.40 -101.02
C GLY A 780 -37.67 27.98 -99.70
N ALA A 781 -38.32 28.88 -98.94
CA ALA A 781 -39.72 29.32 -98.79
C ALA A 781 -40.70 28.19 -98.36
N GLU A 782 -41.54 28.32 -97.32
CA GLU A 782 -42.12 29.54 -96.70
C GLU A 782 -42.50 29.35 -95.20
N GLU A 783 -43.23 30.33 -94.63
CA GLU A 783 -43.91 30.51 -93.32
C GLU A 783 -44.62 29.29 -92.65
N LYS A 784 -45.09 29.25 -91.36
CA LYS A 784 -45.13 30.21 -90.21
C LYS A 784 -45.43 29.53 -88.83
N GLU A 785 -45.62 30.40 -87.82
CA GLU A 785 -46.40 30.32 -86.55
C GLU A 785 -47.77 29.56 -86.68
N GLU A 786 -48.54 29.21 -85.64
CA GLU A 786 -48.84 29.88 -84.34
C GLU A 786 -49.64 28.94 -83.38
N THR A 787 -49.84 29.33 -82.11
CA THR A 787 -50.93 28.89 -81.16
C THR A 787 -51.06 27.40 -80.73
N THR A 788 -51.84 26.98 -79.71
CA THR A 788 -52.11 27.40 -78.30
C THR A 788 -52.83 26.21 -77.60
N GLU A 789 -52.82 26.11 -76.25
CA GLU A 789 -53.65 25.19 -75.42
C GLU A 789 -53.37 23.67 -75.59
N GLU A 790 -53.66 22.79 -74.62
CA GLU A 790 -54.28 22.93 -73.29
C GLU A 790 -53.48 22.13 -72.22
#